data_AF-A0AAU9PG76-F1
#
_entry.id   AF-A0AAU9PG76-F1
#
_cell.length_a   1.000
_cell.length_b   1.000
_cell.length_c   1.000
_cell.angle_alpha   90.00
_cell.angle_beta   90.00
_cell.angle_gamma   90.00
#
_symmetry.space_group_name_H-M   'P 1'
#
loop_
_entity.id
_entity.type
_entity.pdbx_description
1 polymer ?
#
loop_
_entity_poly.entity_id
_entity_poly.type
_entity_poly.pdbx_seq_one_letter_code
_entity_poly.pdbx_strand_id
1 'polypeptide(L)'
;MAIDMTIVLIVFSFIISIYFMFIRKPKGTKALNLPPGPPTLPIIGNLHQIGLELPHRAFRNLSKKYGPIMSLQLGQISMIVVSSPKLAEEVIKTNDLALASRPYALLADILLYGGIDIAFGRYSDYWRQMKKIVTMELLSVKKVQSFMGFRAEEIDRFTEVVQSSVGKPVHIRQRVMYMNNTVVCKCLFGNNCRQQDVLIELVEQVVALSSGYYIADLFPKLSFLSVISGMKSTLNHIHETLDKIFNEIFEDRRIKRQTTGPTEDDLVDVLFNIKERGGLRFPVTDNNIKAIFLNMLIGGTDTSVVTIEWAMTELMKNPDVMKKAQAEVREVFKGKKTVLESELNGLVYLKHIIKETLRLHITIPLLLPRECMEQCQVGGYDIPKKMKVVVNGLACGTDPEYWDDPETFKPERFEKTSYDFFGTSPEYIPFGGGRRICPGIAFGLVSIELTLARLLFHFNWELPNGMTPKDIDMTESHGVTAIKKSSLEPSWEEVPGLIPTWGQRSGVQSLQNPIWVPLKLVPHVGKFSLETPMGAGFALAKIRLIFTLFFDIQKVAYSQWVKLFKLHVRGYTVLQHIDGTPPLPKTSADYTQWNKIDGVVLQWIYGSISDDLLTRILGDDTAHQAWEKVKKIFLNNKGSCVATLEHEFTNLTLRSMNSLEDYCQKLKHLVDQLLDVEIPLSENRRVLQLVRRLLPE
;
A
#
# COMPACT_ATOMS: atom_id res chain seq x y z
N MET A 1 -6.05 -21.73 37.57
CA MET A 1 -6.82 -20.60 37.02
C MET A 1 -8.16 -21.15 36.54
N ALA A 2 -9.21 -20.97 37.33
CA ALA A 2 -10.56 -21.26 36.87
C ALA A 2 -10.93 -20.16 35.87
N ILE A 3 -11.06 -20.52 34.59
CA ILE A 3 -11.69 -19.63 33.61
C ILE A 3 -13.13 -19.48 34.09
N ASP A 4 -13.49 -18.26 34.49
CA ASP A 4 -14.77 -17.92 35.07
C ASP A 4 -15.90 -18.39 34.14
N MET A 5 -16.71 -19.34 34.62
CA MET A 5 -17.75 -20.02 33.82
C MET A 5 -18.72 -19.00 33.19
N THR A 6 -18.85 -17.84 33.84
CA THR A 6 -19.60 -16.67 33.39
C THR A 6 -19.09 -16.13 32.05
N ILE A 7 -17.76 -16.05 31.86
CA ILE A 7 -17.14 -15.57 30.62
C ILE A 7 -17.42 -16.58 29.49
N VAL A 8 -17.33 -17.88 29.78
CA VAL A 8 -17.63 -18.94 28.79
C VAL A 8 -19.09 -18.87 28.33
N LEU A 9 -20.02 -18.69 29.26
CA LEU A 9 -21.46 -18.57 28.96
C LEU A 9 -21.78 -17.29 28.18
N ILE A 10 -21.13 -16.16 28.50
CA ILE A 10 -21.29 -14.90 27.75
C ILE A 10 -20.76 -15.06 26.32
N VAL A 11 -19.57 -15.63 26.15
CA VAL A 11 -18.99 -15.88 24.82
C VAL A 11 -19.86 -16.85 24.02
N PHE A 12 -20.37 -17.91 24.65
CA PHE A 12 -21.23 -18.89 24.00
C PHE A 12 -22.59 -18.31 23.61
N SER A 13 -23.22 -17.52 24.50
CA SER A 13 -24.46 -16.79 24.21
C SER A 13 -24.26 -15.76 23.09
N PHE A 14 -23.13 -15.07 23.07
CA PHE A 14 -22.76 -14.14 22.01
C PHE A 14 -22.58 -14.86 20.66
N ILE A 15 -21.89 -16.00 20.63
CA ILE A 15 -21.74 -16.84 19.43
C ILE A 15 -23.10 -17.36 18.94
N ILE A 16 -23.99 -17.80 19.83
CA ILE A 16 -25.33 -18.27 19.49
C ILE A 16 -26.21 -17.15 18.94
N SER A 17 -26.18 -15.97 19.57
CA SER A 17 -26.92 -14.79 19.12
C SER A 17 -26.44 -14.35 17.72
N ILE A 18 -25.12 -14.34 17.51
CA ILE A 18 -24.51 -14.15 16.20
C ILE A 18 -25.00 -15.23 15.21
N TYR A 19 -24.91 -16.50 15.55
CA TYR A 19 -25.34 -17.62 14.71
C TYR A 19 -26.81 -17.46 14.24
N PHE A 20 -27.73 -17.14 15.14
CA PHE A 20 -29.14 -16.91 14.79
C PHE A 20 -29.37 -15.63 13.98
N MET A 21 -28.57 -14.58 14.20
CA MET A 21 -28.60 -13.36 13.38
C MET A 21 -28.16 -13.65 11.93
N PHE A 22 -27.20 -14.56 11.72
CA PHE A 22 -26.68 -14.93 10.40
C PHE A 22 -27.50 -16.00 9.66
N ILE A 23 -28.34 -16.77 10.36
CA ILE A 23 -29.16 -17.86 9.78
C ILE A 23 -30.57 -17.42 9.37
N ARG A 24 -31.03 -16.23 9.81
CA ARG A 24 -32.31 -15.70 9.35
C ARG A 24 -32.27 -15.44 7.84
N LYS A 25 -32.77 -16.41 7.07
CA LYS A 25 -33.04 -16.23 5.64
C LYS A 25 -34.10 -15.14 5.48
N PRO A 26 -33.88 -14.13 4.62
CA PRO A 26 -34.92 -13.17 4.30
C PRO A 26 -36.14 -13.91 3.74
N LYS A 27 -37.33 -13.65 4.31
CA LYS A 27 -38.59 -14.21 3.80
C LYS A 27 -38.92 -13.56 2.45
N GLY A 28 -39.23 -14.38 1.45
CA GLY A 28 -39.98 -13.97 0.27
C GLY A 28 -39.20 -13.28 -0.86
N THR A 29 -38.24 -13.98 -1.48
CA THR A 29 -37.75 -13.61 -2.82
C THR A 29 -37.86 -14.83 -3.75
N LYS A 30 -38.12 -14.60 -5.04
CA LYS A 30 -38.02 -15.67 -6.06
C LYS A 30 -36.64 -16.31 -5.96
N ALA A 31 -36.57 -17.64 -6.02
CA ALA A 31 -35.29 -18.35 -6.07
C ALA A 31 -34.52 -17.89 -7.32
N LEU A 32 -33.43 -17.15 -7.12
CA LEU A 32 -32.53 -16.75 -8.20
C LEU A 32 -31.69 -17.95 -8.63
N ASN A 33 -31.42 -18.07 -9.92
CA ASN A 33 -30.48 -19.07 -10.46
C ASN A 33 -29.04 -18.57 -10.26
N LEU A 34 -28.52 -18.69 -9.03
CA LEU A 34 -27.16 -18.25 -8.71
C LEU A 34 -26.11 -19.25 -9.23
N PRO A 35 -24.88 -18.78 -9.56
CA PRO A 35 -23.78 -19.68 -9.91
C PRO A 35 -23.50 -20.70 -8.81
N PRO A 36 -22.99 -21.90 -9.17
CA PRO A 36 -22.58 -22.91 -8.21
C PRO A 36 -21.46 -22.37 -7.29
N GLY A 37 -21.21 -23.04 -6.17
CA GLY A 37 -20.12 -22.61 -5.30
C GLY A 37 -19.77 -23.64 -4.23
N PRO A 38 -18.58 -23.51 -3.62
CA PRO A 38 -18.20 -24.36 -2.51
C PRO A 38 -19.14 -24.21 -1.30
N PRO A 39 -19.33 -25.29 -0.52
CA PRO A 39 -20.15 -25.23 0.68
C PRO A 39 -19.57 -24.22 1.68
N THR A 40 -20.45 -23.45 2.30
CA THR A 40 -20.11 -22.37 3.23
C THR A 40 -20.18 -22.83 4.68
N LEU A 41 -19.30 -22.31 5.52
CA LEU A 41 -19.44 -22.42 6.97
C LEU A 41 -20.22 -21.22 7.53
N PRO A 42 -20.95 -21.38 8.65
CA PRO A 42 -21.58 -20.25 9.33
C PRO A 42 -20.57 -19.14 9.64
N ILE A 43 -21.01 -17.88 9.53
CA ILE A 43 -20.25 -16.65 9.84
C ILE A 43 -19.09 -16.36 8.89
N ILE A 44 -18.16 -17.29 8.70
CA ILE A 44 -16.93 -17.09 7.90
C ILE A 44 -17.10 -17.41 6.42
N GLY A 45 -18.15 -18.15 6.04
CA GLY A 45 -18.41 -18.56 4.66
C GLY A 45 -17.29 -19.44 4.11
N ASN A 46 -16.72 -19.05 2.97
CA ASN A 46 -15.66 -19.75 2.24
C ASN A 46 -14.24 -19.31 2.64
N LEU A 47 -14.05 -18.46 3.66
CA LEU A 47 -12.71 -18.04 4.10
C LEU A 47 -11.79 -19.23 4.45
N HIS A 48 -12.36 -20.29 5.02
CA HIS A 48 -11.65 -21.53 5.36
C HIS A 48 -11.11 -22.29 4.14
N GLN A 49 -11.66 -22.07 2.94
CA GLN A 49 -11.23 -22.71 1.70
C GLN A 49 -10.15 -21.91 0.97
N ILE A 50 -10.05 -20.61 1.26
CA ILE A 50 -8.99 -19.74 0.75
C ILE A 50 -7.73 -19.91 1.61
N GLY A 51 -7.91 -20.09 2.93
CA GLY A 51 -6.81 -20.36 3.85
C GLY A 51 -5.78 -19.24 3.87
N LEU A 52 -4.49 -19.62 3.81
CA LEU A 52 -3.34 -18.72 3.69
C LEU A 52 -2.86 -18.59 2.22
N GLU A 53 -3.61 -19.13 1.26
CA GLU A 53 -3.28 -19.01 -0.16
C GLU A 53 -3.68 -17.63 -0.68
N LEU A 54 -2.97 -17.17 -1.71
CA LEU A 54 -3.30 -15.94 -2.41
C LEU A 54 -4.69 -16.04 -3.05
N PRO A 55 -5.58 -15.05 -2.85
CA PRO A 55 -6.96 -15.13 -3.31
C PRO A 55 -7.13 -15.46 -4.80
N HIS A 56 -6.30 -14.91 -5.69
CA HIS A 56 -6.36 -15.22 -7.12
C HIS A 56 -5.98 -16.66 -7.46
N ARG A 57 -5.01 -17.24 -6.75
CA ARG A 57 -4.61 -18.65 -6.92
C ARG A 57 -5.69 -19.58 -6.36
N ALA A 58 -6.18 -19.29 -5.14
CA ALA A 58 -7.27 -20.03 -4.52
C ALA A 58 -8.53 -20.02 -5.38
N PHE A 59 -8.91 -18.86 -5.93
CA PHE A 59 -10.08 -18.74 -6.80
C PHE A 59 -9.92 -19.49 -8.13
N ARG A 60 -8.72 -19.47 -8.73
CA ARG A 60 -8.43 -20.27 -9.93
C ARG A 60 -8.50 -21.77 -9.64
N ASN A 61 -8.02 -22.21 -8.47
CA ASN A 61 -8.07 -23.61 -8.06
C ASN A 61 -9.50 -24.07 -7.78
N LEU A 62 -10.30 -23.24 -7.11
CA LEU A 62 -11.72 -23.50 -6.88
C LEU A 62 -12.52 -23.52 -8.20
N SER A 63 -12.22 -22.64 -9.16
CA SER A 63 -12.95 -22.64 -10.45
C SER A 63 -12.71 -23.91 -11.27
N LYS A 64 -11.56 -24.58 -11.12
CA LYS A 64 -11.34 -25.91 -11.73
C LYS A 64 -12.32 -26.97 -11.20
N LYS A 65 -12.84 -26.80 -9.99
CA LYS A 65 -13.78 -27.75 -9.34
C LYS A 65 -15.24 -27.34 -9.50
N TYR A 66 -15.56 -26.06 -9.35
CA TYR A 66 -16.94 -25.56 -9.32
C TYR A 66 -17.39 -24.93 -10.64
N GLY A 67 -16.47 -24.76 -11.59
CA GLY A 67 -16.73 -24.18 -12.90
C GLY A 67 -16.18 -22.75 -13.05
N PRO A 68 -16.25 -22.21 -14.27
CA PRO A 68 -15.65 -20.91 -14.64
C PRO A 68 -16.38 -19.70 -14.04
N ILE A 69 -17.56 -19.89 -13.46
CA ILE A 69 -18.30 -18.90 -12.68
C ILE A 69 -18.77 -19.54 -11.38
N MET A 70 -18.50 -18.88 -10.26
CA MET A 70 -18.85 -19.40 -8.95
C MET A 70 -19.27 -18.33 -7.95
N SER A 71 -20.15 -18.71 -7.03
CA SER A 71 -20.59 -17.90 -5.90
C SER A 71 -19.71 -18.18 -4.68
N LEU A 72 -19.19 -17.13 -4.05
CA LEU A 72 -18.43 -17.20 -2.80
C LEU A 72 -19.02 -16.25 -1.75
N GLN A 73 -18.89 -16.62 -0.49
CA GLN A 73 -19.26 -15.86 0.69
C GLN A 73 -18.01 -15.66 1.56
N LEU A 74 -17.47 -14.44 1.64
CA LEU A 74 -16.30 -14.13 2.48
C LEU A 74 -16.77 -13.30 3.68
N GLY A 75 -16.97 -13.97 4.83
CA GLY A 75 -17.63 -13.34 5.97
C GLY A 75 -19.06 -12.89 5.60
N GLN A 76 -19.31 -11.59 5.66
CA GLN A 76 -20.57 -10.95 5.24
C GLN A 76 -20.63 -10.59 3.76
N ILE A 77 -19.51 -10.67 3.03
CA ILE A 77 -19.44 -10.26 1.63
C ILE A 77 -19.81 -11.44 0.72
N SER A 78 -20.92 -11.32 0.00
CA SER A 78 -21.27 -12.22 -1.09
C SER A 78 -20.66 -11.71 -2.40
N MET A 79 -20.05 -12.60 -3.18
CA MET A 79 -19.42 -12.26 -4.45
C MET A 79 -19.52 -13.39 -5.47
N ILE A 80 -19.48 -13.00 -6.75
CA ILE A 80 -19.36 -13.91 -7.89
C ILE A 80 -17.95 -13.75 -8.47
N VAL A 81 -17.28 -14.87 -8.67
CA VAL A 81 -15.98 -14.94 -9.31
C VAL A 81 -16.12 -15.51 -10.71
N VAL A 82 -15.53 -14.84 -11.68
CA VAL A 82 -15.46 -15.25 -13.08
C VAL A 82 -14.00 -15.56 -13.43
N SER A 83 -13.73 -16.75 -13.96
CA SER A 83 -12.38 -17.28 -14.19
C SER A 83 -12.16 -17.82 -15.61
N SER A 84 -12.99 -17.44 -16.59
CA SER A 84 -12.80 -17.81 -18.01
C SER A 84 -12.88 -16.58 -18.92
N PRO A 85 -12.13 -16.52 -20.03
CA PRO A 85 -12.19 -15.42 -20.99
C PRO A 85 -13.62 -15.09 -21.46
N LYS A 86 -14.37 -16.09 -21.94
CA LYS A 86 -15.74 -15.90 -22.45
C LYS A 86 -16.67 -15.19 -21.46
N LEU A 87 -16.67 -15.62 -20.21
CA LEU A 87 -17.51 -15.00 -19.17
C LEU A 87 -16.96 -13.64 -18.70
N ALA A 88 -15.63 -13.44 -18.75
CA ALA A 88 -15.03 -12.13 -18.50
C ALA A 88 -15.50 -11.11 -19.55
N GLU A 89 -15.65 -11.53 -20.82
CA GLU A 89 -16.25 -10.71 -21.87
C GLU A 89 -17.69 -10.32 -21.54
N GLU A 90 -18.50 -11.26 -21.05
CA GLU A 90 -19.88 -10.96 -20.65
C GLU A 90 -19.94 -9.93 -19.51
N VAL A 91 -18.99 -9.96 -18.57
CA VAL A 91 -18.90 -8.98 -17.48
C VAL A 91 -18.44 -7.60 -17.97
N ILE A 92 -17.45 -7.58 -18.86
CA ILE A 92 -16.71 -6.38 -19.24
C ILE A 92 -17.32 -5.66 -20.43
N LYS A 93 -17.96 -6.38 -21.36
CA LYS A 93 -18.55 -5.85 -22.59
C LYS A 93 -20.08 -6.00 -22.60
N THR A 94 -20.60 -7.22 -22.51
CA THR A 94 -22.05 -7.48 -22.68
C THR A 94 -22.88 -6.80 -21.59
N ASN A 95 -22.48 -6.95 -20.34
CA ASN A 95 -23.14 -6.35 -19.17
C ASN A 95 -22.33 -5.15 -18.62
N ASP A 96 -21.53 -4.49 -19.45
CA ASP A 96 -20.57 -3.46 -19.03
C ASP A 96 -21.22 -2.39 -18.13
N LEU A 97 -22.39 -1.88 -18.52
CA LEU A 97 -23.11 -0.85 -17.75
C LEU A 97 -23.69 -1.39 -16.44
N ALA A 98 -24.36 -2.55 -16.48
CA ALA A 98 -24.95 -3.18 -15.30
C ALA A 98 -23.88 -3.53 -14.26
N LEU A 99 -22.67 -3.85 -14.69
CA LEU A 99 -21.52 -4.19 -13.85
C LEU A 99 -20.46 -3.07 -13.82
N ALA A 100 -20.85 -1.82 -14.06
CA ALA A 100 -19.91 -0.70 -14.06
C ALA A 100 -19.65 -0.10 -12.67
N SER A 101 -20.44 -0.39 -11.63
CA SER A 101 -20.26 0.26 -10.32
C SER A 101 -19.12 -0.36 -9.50
N ARG A 102 -18.78 0.26 -8.37
CA ARG A 102 -17.80 -0.21 -7.39
C ARG A 102 -18.48 -0.46 -6.05
N PRO A 103 -18.08 -1.52 -5.32
CA PRO A 103 -18.54 -1.74 -3.97
C PRO A 103 -17.95 -0.69 -3.02
N TYR A 104 -18.57 -0.51 -1.85
CA TYR A 104 -18.01 0.33 -0.80
C TYR A 104 -16.65 -0.20 -0.32
N ALA A 105 -15.72 0.71 -0.05
CA ALA A 105 -14.42 0.43 0.56
C ALA A 105 -14.10 1.53 1.58
N LEU A 106 -13.79 1.16 2.83
CA LEU A 106 -13.53 2.14 3.90
C LEU A 106 -12.34 3.05 3.57
N LEU A 107 -11.30 2.49 2.94
CA LEU A 107 -10.13 3.25 2.48
C LEU A 107 -10.54 4.35 1.49
N ALA A 108 -11.39 4.04 0.52
CA ALA A 108 -11.84 5.02 -0.46
C ALA A 108 -12.77 6.07 0.16
N ASP A 109 -13.59 5.67 1.14
CA ASP A 109 -14.47 6.56 1.88
C ASP A 109 -13.67 7.65 2.62
N ILE A 110 -12.58 7.27 3.28
CA ILE A 110 -11.74 8.19 4.07
C ILE A 110 -10.72 8.90 3.17
N LEU A 111 -9.84 8.16 2.50
CA LEU A 111 -8.69 8.73 1.79
C LEU A 111 -9.07 9.38 0.45
N LEU A 112 -10.13 8.91 -0.20
CA LEU A 112 -10.57 9.38 -1.52
C LEU A 112 -11.88 10.18 -1.42
N TYR A 113 -12.08 10.86 -0.29
CA TYR A 113 -13.16 11.83 -0.04
C TYR A 113 -14.55 11.28 -0.40
N GLY A 114 -14.88 10.09 0.11
CA GLY A 114 -16.16 9.41 -0.18
C GLY A 114 -16.15 8.62 -1.50
N GLY A 115 -14.98 8.31 -2.06
CA GLY A 115 -14.85 7.63 -3.35
C GLY A 115 -15.26 8.53 -4.52
N ILE A 116 -14.78 9.77 -4.54
CA ILE A 116 -14.97 10.69 -5.68
C ILE A 116 -13.82 10.60 -6.70
N ASP A 117 -12.97 9.59 -6.57
CA ASP A 117 -11.90 9.25 -7.51
C ASP A 117 -12.41 8.42 -8.71
N ILE A 118 -11.49 7.98 -9.58
CA ILE A 118 -11.82 7.24 -10.80
C ILE A 118 -11.87 5.72 -10.57
N ALA A 119 -11.00 5.20 -9.71
CA ALA A 119 -10.82 3.76 -9.49
C ALA A 119 -11.92 3.17 -8.60
N PHE A 120 -12.20 3.79 -7.45
CA PHE A 120 -13.18 3.32 -6.45
C PHE A 120 -14.53 4.01 -6.56
N GLY A 121 -14.63 5.12 -7.30
CA GLY A 121 -15.88 5.86 -7.44
C GLY A 121 -17.02 5.08 -8.10
N ARG A 122 -18.22 5.25 -7.53
CA ARG A 122 -19.46 4.63 -8.02
C ARG A 122 -19.86 5.19 -9.38
N TYR A 123 -20.40 4.32 -10.23
CA TYR A 123 -20.79 4.74 -11.58
C TYR A 123 -21.94 5.74 -11.50
N SER A 124 -21.74 6.91 -12.12
CA SER A 124 -22.66 8.05 -12.09
C SER A 124 -22.32 9.01 -13.23
N ASP A 125 -23.19 9.97 -13.51
CA ASP A 125 -22.88 11.03 -14.47
C ASP A 125 -21.67 11.89 -14.03
N TYR A 126 -21.51 12.09 -12.71
CA TYR A 126 -20.31 12.69 -12.14
C TYR A 126 -19.06 11.89 -12.50
N TRP A 127 -19.07 10.58 -12.21
CA TRP A 127 -17.92 9.73 -12.48
C TRP A 127 -17.59 9.68 -13.98
N ARG A 128 -18.59 9.65 -14.86
CA ARG A 128 -18.39 9.71 -16.32
C ARG A 128 -17.71 11.02 -16.73
N GLN A 129 -18.14 12.15 -16.18
CA GLN A 129 -17.53 13.45 -16.45
C GLN A 129 -16.07 13.48 -15.98
N MET A 130 -15.80 13.05 -14.75
CA MET A 130 -14.43 13.03 -14.21
C MET A 130 -13.54 12.05 -14.95
N LYS A 131 -14.03 10.85 -15.30
CA LYS A 131 -13.30 9.88 -16.13
C LYS A 131 -12.93 10.46 -17.49
N LYS A 132 -13.85 11.21 -18.12
CA LYS A 132 -13.58 11.91 -19.39
C LYS A 132 -12.48 12.95 -19.22
N ILE A 133 -12.57 13.81 -18.20
CA ILE A 133 -11.54 14.82 -17.89
C ILE A 133 -10.17 14.16 -17.69
N VAL A 134 -10.10 13.16 -16.82
CA VAL A 134 -8.85 12.43 -16.53
C VAL A 134 -8.25 11.81 -17.79
N THR A 135 -9.08 11.15 -18.62
CA THR A 135 -8.60 10.47 -19.83
C THR A 135 -8.18 11.44 -20.93
N MET A 136 -8.90 12.56 -21.11
CA MET A 136 -8.65 13.49 -22.22
C MET A 136 -7.62 14.57 -21.89
N GLU A 137 -7.66 15.09 -20.66
CA GLU A 137 -6.87 16.27 -20.27
C GLU A 137 -5.59 15.88 -19.51
N LEU A 138 -5.61 14.80 -18.73
CA LEU A 138 -4.47 14.42 -17.88
C LEU A 138 -3.66 13.25 -18.46
N LEU A 139 -4.33 12.26 -19.05
CA LEU A 139 -3.75 10.99 -19.48
C LEU A 139 -3.87 10.74 -20.99
N SER A 140 -4.15 11.77 -21.78
CA SER A 140 -4.09 11.65 -23.24
C SER A 140 -2.65 11.42 -23.68
N VAL A 141 -2.47 10.73 -24.82
CA VAL A 141 -1.14 10.45 -25.38
C VAL A 141 -0.30 11.72 -25.50
N LYS A 142 -0.91 12.83 -25.96
CA LYS A 142 -0.26 14.14 -26.08
C LYS A 142 0.21 14.66 -24.71
N LYS A 143 -0.63 14.59 -23.67
CA LYS A 143 -0.24 15.07 -22.34
C LYS A 143 0.84 14.18 -21.71
N VAL A 144 0.72 12.86 -21.87
CA VAL A 144 1.76 11.91 -21.44
C VAL A 144 3.11 12.25 -22.09
N GLN A 145 3.13 12.48 -23.41
CA GLN A 145 4.33 12.87 -24.15
C GLN A 145 4.94 14.20 -23.66
N SER A 146 4.12 15.18 -23.23
CA SER A 146 4.66 16.44 -22.69
C SER A 146 5.51 16.26 -21.42
N PHE A 147 5.36 15.14 -20.71
CA PHE A 147 6.16 14.81 -19.53
C PHE A 147 7.44 14.00 -19.83
N MET A 148 7.81 13.85 -21.10
CA MET A 148 9.03 13.14 -21.52
C MET A 148 10.28 13.68 -20.82
N GLY A 149 10.37 15.00 -20.62
CA GLY A 149 11.50 15.62 -19.93
C GLY A 149 11.65 15.14 -18.48
N PHE A 150 10.55 15.09 -17.71
CA PHE A 150 10.58 14.59 -16.33
C PHE A 150 10.95 13.10 -16.27
N ARG A 151 10.43 12.29 -17.18
CA ARG A 151 10.78 10.86 -17.27
C ARG A 151 12.25 10.65 -17.61
N ALA A 152 12.76 11.33 -18.64
CA ALA A 152 14.15 11.21 -19.06
C ALA A 152 15.11 11.59 -17.92
N GLU A 153 14.84 12.71 -17.23
CA GLU A 153 15.67 13.17 -16.12
C GLU A 153 15.76 12.14 -14.98
N GLU A 154 14.62 11.59 -14.53
CA GLU A 154 14.64 10.63 -13.42
C GLU A 154 15.16 9.26 -13.82
N ILE A 155 14.94 8.82 -15.06
CA ILE A 155 15.50 7.57 -15.57
C ILE A 155 17.01 7.69 -15.79
N ASP A 156 17.52 8.85 -16.19
CA ASP A 156 18.96 9.13 -16.25
C ASP A 156 19.58 9.01 -14.85
N ARG A 157 18.99 9.66 -13.82
CA ARG A 157 19.44 9.53 -12.42
C ARG A 157 19.38 8.10 -11.90
N PHE A 158 18.31 7.37 -12.22
CA PHE A 158 18.20 5.96 -11.89
C PHE A 158 19.31 5.14 -12.54
N THR A 159 19.61 5.39 -13.81
CA THR A 159 20.69 4.73 -14.55
C THR A 159 22.06 5.04 -13.93
N GLU A 160 22.32 6.28 -13.54
CA GLU A 160 23.53 6.69 -12.80
C GLU A 160 23.68 5.94 -11.47
N VAL A 161 22.58 5.77 -10.73
CA VAL A 161 22.58 5.04 -9.46
C VAL A 161 22.82 3.55 -9.67
N VAL A 162 22.22 2.93 -10.68
CA VAL A 162 22.53 1.54 -11.09
C VAL A 162 24.00 1.43 -11.47
N GLN A 163 24.51 2.35 -12.29
CA GLN A 163 25.90 2.43 -12.71
C GLN A 163 26.87 2.57 -11.52
N SER A 164 26.51 3.31 -10.47
CA SER A 164 27.37 3.42 -9.28
C SER A 164 27.49 2.12 -8.46
N SER A 165 26.71 1.10 -8.81
CA SER A 165 26.62 -0.18 -8.11
C SER A 165 27.30 -1.33 -8.87
N VAL A 166 28.31 -1.04 -9.72
CA VAL A 166 29.10 -2.07 -10.44
C VAL A 166 29.52 -3.18 -9.49
N GLY A 167 29.27 -4.43 -9.87
CA GLY A 167 29.66 -5.62 -9.10
C GLY A 167 28.97 -5.76 -7.74
N LYS A 168 27.97 -4.94 -7.42
CA LYS A 168 27.16 -5.04 -6.19
C LYS A 168 25.71 -5.39 -6.52
N PRO A 169 25.00 -6.10 -5.62
CA PRO A 169 23.57 -6.36 -5.78
C PRO A 169 22.78 -5.06 -5.93
N VAL A 170 21.88 -5.01 -6.91
CA VAL A 170 21.02 -3.86 -7.18
C VAL A 170 19.60 -4.17 -6.73
N HIS A 171 19.09 -3.41 -5.75
CA HIS A 171 17.68 -3.49 -5.35
C HIS A 171 16.78 -2.81 -6.41
N ILE A 172 16.51 -3.49 -7.53
CA ILE A 172 15.75 -2.94 -8.67
C ILE A 172 14.39 -2.39 -8.22
N ARG A 173 13.61 -3.20 -7.48
CA ARG A 173 12.26 -2.81 -7.04
C ARG A 173 12.25 -1.46 -6.32
N GLN A 174 13.10 -1.28 -5.31
CA GLN A 174 13.17 -0.05 -4.51
C GLN A 174 13.59 1.16 -5.35
N ARG A 175 14.60 0.98 -6.20
CA ARG A 175 15.11 2.06 -7.05
C ARG A 175 14.10 2.48 -8.12
N VAL A 176 13.42 1.52 -8.73
CA VAL A 176 12.33 1.77 -9.69
C VAL A 176 11.13 2.40 -8.99
N MET A 177 10.81 1.99 -7.76
CA MET A 177 9.74 2.60 -6.94
C MET A 177 10.00 4.08 -6.70
N TYR A 178 11.20 4.44 -6.23
CA TYR A 178 11.56 5.84 -6.00
C TYR A 178 11.53 6.65 -7.30
N MET A 179 12.11 6.12 -8.38
CA MET A 179 12.11 6.77 -9.69
C MET A 179 10.69 7.02 -10.21
N ASN A 180 9.84 5.99 -10.24
CA ASN A 180 8.46 6.10 -10.73
C ASN A 180 7.64 7.07 -9.87
N ASN A 181 7.76 7.00 -8.54
CA ASN A 181 7.09 7.94 -7.66
C ASN A 181 7.52 9.38 -7.93
N THR A 182 8.82 9.62 -8.11
CA THR A 182 9.35 10.95 -8.43
C THR A 182 8.83 11.45 -9.77
N VAL A 183 8.78 10.59 -10.79
CA VAL A 183 8.17 10.91 -12.10
C VAL A 183 6.71 11.30 -11.92
N VAL A 184 5.92 10.50 -11.19
CA VAL A 184 4.49 10.79 -10.96
C VAL A 184 4.32 12.10 -10.20
N CYS A 185 5.09 12.33 -9.12
CA CYS A 185 5.09 13.58 -8.36
C CYS A 185 5.43 14.78 -9.23
N LYS A 186 6.46 14.70 -10.09
CA LYS A 186 6.82 15.76 -11.03
C LYS A 186 5.72 16.03 -12.06
N CYS A 187 5.09 14.99 -12.59
CA CYS A 187 3.97 15.15 -13.52
C CYS A 187 2.76 15.82 -12.84
N LEU A 188 2.50 15.49 -11.57
CA LEU A 188 1.37 16.05 -10.82
C LEU A 188 1.64 17.49 -10.37
N PHE A 189 2.79 17.75 -9.77
CA PHE A 189 3.07 18.95 -8.98
C PHE A 189 4.23 19.81 -9.52
N GLY A 190 4.90 19.38 -10.58
CA GLY A 190 6.18 19.95 -11.01
C GLY A 190 7.26 19.77 -9.95
N ASN A 191 8.21 20.70 -9.87
CA ASN A 191 9.27 20.71 -8.85
C ASN A 191 8.83 21.33 -7.50
N ASN A 192 7.52 21.41 -7.24
CA ASN A 192 6.97 22.16 -6.10
C ASN A 192 6.55 21.29 -4.91
N CYS A 193 6.86 19.99 -4.90
CA CYS A 193 6.53 19.10 -3.78
C CYS A 193 7.67 19.08 -2.75
N ARG A 194 7.60 19.94 -1.72
CA ARG A 194 8.64 20.01 -0.68
C ARG A 194 8.71 18.75 0.18
N GLN A 195 7.56 18.13 0.43
CA GLN A 195 7.42 16.93 1.27
C GLN A 195 7.33 15.65 0.43
N GLN A 196 8.08 15.58 -0.68
CA GLN A 196 7.97 14.47 -1.63
C GLN A 196 8.27 13.12 -0.97
N ASP A 197 9.33 13.00 -0.18
CA ASP A 197 9.70 11.73 0.46
C ASP A 197 8.61 11.25 1.43
N VAL A 198 7.99 12.18 2.18
CA VAL A 198 6.86 11.87 3.08
C VAL A 198 5.64 11.43 2.28
N LEU A 199 5.33 12.10 1.17
CA LEU A 199 4.23 11.73 0.29
C LEU A 199 4.42 10.32 -0.29
N ILE A 200 5.65 9.98 -0.69
CA ILE A 200 6.01 8.65 -1.20
C ILE A 200 5.77 7.59 -0.12
N GLU A 201 6.26 7.81 1.10
CA GLU A 201 6.05 6.88 2.22
C GLU A 201 4.56 6.67 2.52
N LEU A 202 3.76 7.74 2.49
CA LEU A 202 2.32 7.65 2.69
C LEU A 202 1.64 6.84 1.57
N VAL A 203 2.01 7.03 0.31
CA VAL A 203 1.45 6.27 -0.82
C VAL A 203 1.73 4.78 -0.67
N GLU A 204 2.93 4.40 -0.23
CA GLU A 204 3.28 3.02 0.07
C GLU A 204 2.41 2.41 1.17
N GLN A 205 2.17 3.15 2.26
CA GLN A 205 1.27 2.72 3.32
C GLN A 205 -0.16 2.52 2.80
N VAL A 206 -0.64 3.43 1.95
CA VAL A 206 -1.99 3.34 1.36
C VAL A 206 -2.12 2.11 0.44
N VAL A 207 -1.11 1.83 -0.38
CA VAL A 207 -1.08 0.62 -1.22
C VAL A 207 -1.15 -0.64 -0.36
N ALA A 208 -0.37 -0.72 0.72
CA ALA A 208 -0.41 -1.87 1.64
C ALA A 208 -1.80 -2.07 2.26
N LEU A 209 -2.48 -0.97 2.63
CA LEU A 209 -3.83 -0.98 3.19
C LEU A 209 -4.94 -1.25 2.16
N SER A 210 -4.64 -1.22 0.86
CA SER A 210 -5.65 -1.41 -0.19
C SER A 210 -6.04 -2.87 -0.47
N SER A 211 -5.34 -3.83 0.16
CA SER A 211 -5.50 -5.28 -0.11
C SER A 211 -6.91 -5.83 0.13
N GLY A 212 -7.75 -5.19 0.96
CA GLY A 212 -9.19 -5.43 1.02
C GLY A 212 -9.63 -6.76 1.67
N TYR A 213 -8.74 -7.41 2.42
CA TYR A 213 -9.02 -8.64 3.19
C TYR A 213 -8.90 -8.43 4.71
N TYR A 214 -9.03 -7.19 5.18
CA TYR A 214 -9.07 -6.93 6.61
C TYR A 214 -10.40 -7.42 7.19
N ILE A 215 -10.39 -7.82 8.47
CA ILE A 215 -11.60 -8.27 9.17
C ILE A 215 -12.74 -7.24 9.05
N ALA A 216 -12.42 -5.95 9.09
CA ALA A 216 -13.41 -4.89 8.93
C ALA A 216 -14.06 -4.87 7.52
N ASP A 217 -13.32 -5.21 6.47
CA ASP A 217 -13.84 -5.28 5.09
C ASP A 217 -14.71 -6.53 4.87
N LEU A 218 -14.40 -7.63 5.57
CA LEU A 218 -15.14 -8.89 5.52
C LEU A 218 -16.43 -8.84 6.36
N PHE A 219 -16.52 -7.94 7.34
CA PHE A 219 -17.66 -7.80 8.25
C PHE A 219 -18.14 -6.34 8.35
N PRO A 220 -18.59 -5.70 7.26
CA PRO A 220 -18.94 -4.26 7.24
C PRO A 220 -20.08 -3.88 8.19
N LYS A 221 -20.98 -4.80 8.57
CA LYS A 221 -22.03 -4.49 9.56
C LYS A 221 -21.47 -4.36 10.98
N LEU A 222 -20.27 -4.90 11.22
CA LEU A 222 -19.54 -4.79 12.48
C LEU A 222 -18.50 -3.67 12.36
N SER A 223 -18.96 -2.46 12.02
CA SER A 223 -18.08 -1.30 11.77
C SER A 223 -17.21 -0.91 12.96
N PHE A 224 -17.59 -1.30 14.18
CA PHE A 224 -16.73 -1.14 15.37
C PHE A 224 -15.39 -1.91 15.24
N LEU A 225 -15.31 -2.96 14.42
CA LEU A 225 -14.07 -3.71 14.18
C LEU A 225 -13.00 -2.85 13.51
N SER A 226 -13.36 -1.89 12.65
CA SER A 226 -12.37 -0.95 12.09
C SER A 226 -11.84 0.04 13.13
N VAL A 227 -12.60 0.27 14.21
CA VAL A 227 -12.18 1.11 15.33
C VAL A 227 -11.26 0.31 16.26
N ILE A 228 -11.67 -0.89 16.67
CA ILE A 228 -10.88 -1.75 17.57
C ILE A 228 -9.57 -2.20 16.93
N SER A 229 -9.56 -2.47 15.62
CA SER A 229 -8.34 -2.83 14.89
C SER A 229 -7.37 -1.66 14.67
N GLY A 230 -7.77 -0.43 14.98
CA GLY A 230 -6.97 0.78 14.71
C GLY A 230 -7.02 1.25 13.24
N MET A 231 -7.55 0.43 12.31
CA MET A 231 -7.57 0.72 10.87
C MET A 231 -8.20 2.07 10.53
N LYS A 232 -9.32 2.42 11.16
CA LYS A 232 -9.98 3.71 10.94
C LYS A 232 -9.12 4.88 11.42
N SER A 233 -8.45 4.73 12.56
CA SER A 233 -7.54 5.75 13.11
C SER A 233 -6.33 5.94 12.20
N THR A 234 -5.75 4.85 11.70
CA THR A 234 -4.63 4.89 10.74
C THR A 234 -5.03 5.59 9.46
N LEU A 235 -6.18 5.24 8.87
CA LEU A 235 -6.68 5.89 7.65
C LEU A 235 -6.95 7.38 7.86
N ASN A 236 -7.53 7.77 9.00
CA ASN A 236 -7.75 9.19 9.32
C ASN A 236 -6.44 9.97 9.46
N HIS A 237 -5.43 9.40 10.14
CA HIS A 237 -4.13 10.05 10.29
C HIS A 237 -3.42 10.23 8.93
N ILE A 238 -3.47 9.20 8.08
CA ILE A 238 -2.96 9.29 6.70
C ILE A 238 -3.72 10.37 5.93
N HIS A 239 -5.05 10.40 6.04
CA HIS A 239 -5.88 11.41 5.38
C HIS A 239 -5.51 12.83 5.80
N GLU A 240 -5.42 13.11 7.10
CA GLU A 240 -5.04 14.43 7.63
C GLU A 240 -3.68 14.88 7.11
N THR A 241 -2.70 13.97 7.08
CA THR A 241 -1.35 14.25 6.58
C THR A 241 -1.34 14.53 5.08
N LEU A 242 -2.03 13.70 4.28
CA LEU A 242 -2.16 13.91 2.84
C LEU A 242 -2.90 15.20 2.50
N ASP A 243 -3.98 15.49 3.23
CA ASP A 243 -4.78 16.70 3.01
C ASP A 243 -3.95 17.96 3.27
N LYS A 244 -3.15 17.95 4.34
CA LYS A 244 -2.20 19.03 4.64
C LYS A 244 -1.19 19.24 3.51
N ILE A 245 -0.53 18.17 3.06
CA ILE A 245 0.45 18.24 1.96
C ILE A 245 -0.19 18.81 0.69
N PHE A 246 -1.38 18.32 0.31
CA PHE A 246 -2.05 18.83 -0.88
C PHE A 246 -2.51 20.29 -0.74
N ASN A 247 -2.98 20.69 0.44
CA ASN A 247 -3.33 22.09 0.70
C ASN A 247 -2.12 23.01 0.56
N GLU A 248 -0.96 22.64 1.12
CA GLU A 248 0.28 23.41 0.96
C GLU A 248 0.66 23.57 -0.52
N ILE A 249 0.61 22.48 -1.30
CA ILE A 249 0.90 22.51 -2.75
C ILE A 249 -0.09 23.44 -3.49
N PHE A 250 -1.38 23.36 -3.14
CA PHE A 250 -2.43 24.13 -3.81
C PHE A 250 -2.33 25.62 -3.49
N GLU A 251 -2.03 25.99 -2.25
CA GLU A 251 -1.81 27.38 -1.85
C GLU A 251 -0.55 27.96 -2.50
N ASP A 252 0.58 27.25 -2.47
CA ASP A 252 1.80 27.66 -3.17
C ASP A 252 1.52 27.90 -4.67
N ARG A 253 0.71 27.02 -5.30
CA ARG A 253 0.33 27.17 -6.70
C ARG A 253 -0.57 28.39 -6.95
N ARG A 254 -1.55 28.64 -6.08
CA ARG A 254 -2.45 29.81 -6.19
C ARG A 254 -1.66 31.11 -6.12
N ILE A 255 -0.72 31.21 -5.17
CA ILE A 255 0.16 32.36 -5.02
C ILE A 255 1.01 32.57 -6.29
N LYS A 256 1.61 31.50 -6.83
CA LYS A 256 2.39 31.58 -8.09
C LYS A 256 1.53 32.04 -9.28
N ARG A 257 0.28 31.57 -9.38
CA ARG A 257 -0.63 31.95 -10.47
C ARG A 257 -1.06 33.41 -10.39
N GLN A 258 -1.16 33.99 -9.19
CA GLN A 258 -1.44 35.42 -9.03
C GLN A 258 -0.31 36.31 -9.58
N THR A 259 0.94 35.85 -9.55
CA THR A 259 2.10 36.62 -10.03
C THR A 259 2.43 36.35 -11.49
N THR A 260 2.27 35.10 -11.96
CA THR A 260 2.73 34.66 -13.30
C THR A 260 1.59 34.38 -14.28
N GLY A 261 0.34 34.38 -13.81
CA GLY A 261 -0.84 33.99 -14.59
C GLY A 261 -1.05 32.47 -14.67
N PRO A 262 -2.13 32.01 -15.34
CA PRO A 262 -2.39 30.59 -15.56
C PRO A 262 -1.35 29.94 -16.48
N THR A 263 -0.82 28.78 -16.06
CA THR A 263 0.10 27.94 -16.82
C THR A 263 -0.52 26.56 -17.10
N GLU A 264 0.18 25.68 -17.83
CA GLU A 264 -0.21 24.27 -18.03
C GLU A 264 1.00 23.32 -17.81
N ASP A 265 1.92 23.74 -16.95
CA ASP A 265 3.22 23.10 -16.70
C ASP A 265 3.08 21.67 -16.16
N ASP A 266 2.08 21.44 -15.31
CA ASP A 266 1.78 20.15 -14.67
C ASP A 266 0.26 19.92 -14.52
N LEU A 267 -0.11 18.80 -13.90
CA LEU A 267 -1.52 18.39 -13.81
C LEU A 267 -2.33 19.20 -12.78
N VAL A 268 -1.70 19.83 -11.78
CA VAL A 268 -2.37 20.81 -10.90
C VAL A 268 -2.89 21.97 -11.74
N ASP A 269 -2.03 22.51 -12.59
CA ASP A 269 -2.39 23.64 -13.45
C ASP A 269 -3.53 23.32 -14.41
N VAL A 270 -3.50 22.15 -15.05
CA VAL A 270 -4.57 21.70 -15.95
C VAL A 270 -5.91 21.63 -15.21
N LEU A 271 -5.95 21.03 -14.02
CA LEU A 271 -7.20 20.91 -13.26
C LEU A 271 -7.66 22.25 -12.67
N PHE A 272 -6.75 23.14 -12.28
CA PHE A 272 -7.10 24.50 -11.87
C PHE A 272 -7.70 25.30 -13.03
N ASN A 273 -7.12 25.19 -14.24
CA ASN A 273 -7.68 25.83 -15.44
C ASN A 273 -9.09 25.31 -15.75
N ILE A 274 -9.33 24.00 -15.64
CA ILE A 274 -10.65 23.40 -15.85
C ILE A 274 -11.64 23.87 -14.78
N LYS A 275 -11.21 23.94 -13.53
CA LYS A 275 -12.02 24.43 -12.40
C LYS A 275 -12.43 25.90 -12.61
N GLU A 276 -11.50 26.76 -13.03
CA GLU A 276 -11.72 28.19 -13.25
C GLU A 276 -12.58 28.48 -14.49
N ARG A 277 -12.39 27.72 -15.59
CA ARG A 277 -13.21 27.86 -16.82
C ARG A 277 -14.70 27.60 -16.57
N GLY A 278 -15.03 26.74 -15.61
CA GLY A 278 -16.41 26.39 -15.29
C GLY A 278 -17.14 25.68 -16.45
N GLY A 279 -18.47 25.78 -16.48
CA GLY A 279 -19.30 25.22 -17.56
C GLY A 279 -19.53 23.70 -17.51
N LEU A 280 -18.98 23.01 -16.51
CA LEU A 280 -19.22 21.59 -16.27
C LEU A 280 -20.54 21.36 -15.54
N ARG A 281 -21.21 20.24 -15.84
CA ARG A 281 -22.44 19.82 -15.13
C ARG A 281 -22.17 19.60 -13.64
N PHE A 282 -21.01 19.04 -13.32
CA PHE A 282 -20.52 18.89 -11.96
C PHE A 282 -19.24 19.72 -11.79
N PRO A 283 -19.24 20.79 -10.98
CA PRO A 283 -18.05 21.60 -10.75
C PRO A 283 -16.89 20.79 -10.16
N VAL A 284 -15.67 21.08 -10.60
CA VAL A 284 -14.45 20.48 -10.02
C VAL A 284 -14.08 21.22 -8.74
N THR A 285 -14.02 20.50 -7.63
CA THR A 285 -13.60 21.01 -6.32
C THR A 285 -12.19 20.58 -5.97
N ASP A 286 -11.58 21.20 -4.96
CA ASP A 286 -10.24 20.80 -4.50
C ASP A 286 -10.22 19.34 -4.05
N ASN A 287 -11.25 18.88 -3.34
CA ASN A 287 -11.35 17.48 -2.93
C ASN A 287 -11.40 16.53 -4.13
N ASN A 288 -12.02 16.94 -5.25
CA ASN A 288 -11.97 16.12 -6.48
C ASN A 288 -10.54 16.03 -7.02
N ILE A 289 -9.81 17.14 -7.04
CA ILE A 289 -8.42 17.18 -7.51
C ILE A 289 -7.53 16.32 -6.60
N LYS A 290 -7.63 16.47 -5.28
CA LYS A 290 -6.89 15.67 -4.29
C LYS A 290 -7.18 14.17 -4.44
N ALA A 291 -8.45 13.78 -4.58
CA ALA A 291 -8.83 12.39 -4.79
C ALA A 291 -8.23 11.81 -6.09
N ILE A 292 -8.26 12.58 -7.19
CA ILE A 292 -7.64 12.17 -8.46
C ILE A 292 -6.12 12.02 -8.31
N PHE A 293 -5.45 12.94 -7.63
CA PHE A 293 -4.00 12.89 -7.46
C PHE A 293 -3.56 11.73 -6.59
N LEU A 294 -4.25 11.47 -5.47
CA LEU A 294 -3.99 10.28 -4.68
C LEU A 294 -4.25 9.00 -5.51
N ASN A 295 -5.32 8.96 -6.30
CA ASN A 295 -5.59 7.84 -7.20
C ASN A 295 -4.47 7.64 -8.24
N MET A 296 -3.92 8.72 -8.81
CA MET A 296 -2.82 8.67 -9.77
C MET A 296 -1.49 8.25 -9.13
N LEU A 297 -1.20 8.67 -7.90
CA LEU A 297 -0.01 8.24 -7.15
C LEU A 297 -0.06 6.74 -6.85
N ILE A 298 -1.19 6.25 -6.32
CA ILE A 298 -1.38 4.83 -6.00
C ILE A 298 -1.33 3.98 -7.29
N GLY A 299 -2.04 4.41 -8.34
CA GLY A 299 -2.18 3.64 -9.56
C GLY A 299 -0.98 3.72 -10.50
N GLY A 300 -0.25 4.84 -10.53
CA GLY A 300 0.83 5.12 -11.48
C GLY A 300 2.19 4.56 -11.06
N THR A 301 2.41 4.33 -9.77
CA THR A 301 3.70 3.86 -9.24
C THR A 301 3.77 2.35 -9.15
N ASP A 302 3.07 1.74 -8.17
CA ASP A 302 3.27 0.34 -7.77
C ASP A 302 3.04 -0.63 -8.94
N THR A 303 2.06 -0.32 -9.80
CA THR A 303 1.72 -1.17 -10.96
C THR A 303 2.86 -1.30 -11.97
N SER A 304 3.52 -0.19 -12.28
CA SER A 304 4.65 -0.14 -13.20
C SER A 304 5.88 -0.81 -12.58
N VAL A 305 6.11 -0.61 -11.28
CA VAL A 305 7.22 -1.22 -10.53
C VAL A 305 7.13 -2.74 -10.54
N VAL A 306 5.95 -3.28 -10.21
CA VAL A 306 5.69 -4.73 -10.21
C VAL A 306 5.90 -5.32 -11.60
N THR A 307 5.47 -4.62 -12.65
CA THR A 307 5.66 -5.09 -14.03
C THR A 307 7.14 -5.12 -14.42
N ILE A 308 7.90 -4.08 -14.08
CA ILE A 308 9.34 -4.02 -14.36
C ILE A 308 10.09 -5.10 -13.57
N GLU A 309 9.75 -5.32 -12.30
CA GLU A 309 10.35 -6.36 -11.46
C GLU A 309 10.10 -7.76 -12.03
N TRP A 310 8.87 -8.08 -12.44
CA TRP A 310 8.56 -9.37 -13.06
C TRP A 310 9.22 -9.54 -14.42
N ALA A 311 9.26 -8.49 -15.25
CA ALA A 311 9.94 -8.55 -16.54
C ALA A 311 11.44 -8.83 -16.35
N MET A 312 12.12 -8.10 -15.46
CA MET A 312 13.52 -8.37 -15.14
C MET A 312 13.71 -9.77 -14.56
N THR A 313 12.83 -10.21 -13.66
CA THR A 313 12.88 -11.57 -13.10
C THR A 313 12.80 -12.64 -14.19
N GLU A 314 11.85 -12.52 -15.11
CA GLU A 314 11.68 -13.49 -16.19
C GLU A 314 12.82 -13.45 -17.20
N LEU A 315 13.36 -12.27 -17.51
CA LEU A 315 14.55 -12.17 -18.35
C LEU A 315 15.75 -12.88 -17.69
N MET A 316 15.96 -12.69 -16.39
CA MET A 316 17.04 -13.37 -15.65
C MET A 316 16.83 -14.88 -15.54
N LYS A 317 15.57 -15.32 -15.49
CA LYS A 317 15.18 -16.74 -15.50
C LYS A 317 15.33 -17.39 -16.88
N ASN A 318 15.26 -16.59 -17.96
CA ASN A 318 15.31 -17.06 -19.34
C ASN A 318 16.47 -16.36 -20.11
N PRO A 319 17.73 -16.83 -19.96
CA PRO A 319 18.90 -16.16 -20.52
C PRO A 319 18.86 -15.94 -22.04
N ASP A 320 18.24 -16.84 -22.80
CA ASP A 320 18.11 -16.69 -24.26
C ASP A 320 17.17 -15.54 -24.63
N VAL A 321 16.09 -15.36 -23.87
CA VAL A 321 15.17 -14.22 -23.99
C VAL A 321 15.89 -12.92 -23.63
N MET A 322 16.66 -12.91 -22.54
CA MET A 322 17.49 -11.76 -22.15
C MET A 322 18.45 -11.35 -23.26
N LYS A 323 19.22 -12.31 -23.81
CA LYS A 323 20.17 -12.04 -24.90
C LYS A 323 19.49 -11.46 -26.13
N LYS A 324 18.35 -12.03 -26.54
CA LYS A 324 17.56 -11.53 -27.69
C LYS A 324 17.04 -10.10 -27.43
N ALA A 325 16.59 -9.81 -26.21
CA ALA A 325 16.13 -8.47 -25.82
C ALA A 325 17.26 -7.43 -25.83
N GLN A 326 18.41 -7.76 -25.23
CA GLN A 326 19.59 -6.87 -25.25
C GLN A 326 20.11 -6.63 -26.67
N ALA A 327 20.12 -7.67 -27.52
CA ALA A 327 20.52 -7.56 -28.91
C ALA A 327 19.60 -6.61 -29.70
N GLU A 328 18.28 -6.73 -29.55
CA GLU A 328 17.32 -5.80 -30.18
C GLU A 328 17.59 -4.36 -29.73
N VAL A 329 17.62 -4.12 -28.42
CA VAL A 329 17.75 -2.77 -27.87
C VAL A 329 19.07 -2.13 -28.32
N ARG A 330 20.18 -2.89 -28.32
CA ARG A 330 21.49 -2.36 -28.73
C ARG A 330 21.59 -2.12 -30.24
N GLU A 331 20.91 -2.92 -31.06
CA GLU A 331 20.91 -2.69 -32.52
C GLU A 331 20.05 -1.48 -32.90
N VAL A 332 18.86 -1.33 -32.34
CA VAL A 332 17.98 -0.17 -32.60
C VAL A 332 18.65 1.15 -32.20
N PHE A 333 19.45 1.13 -31.13
CA PHE A 333 20.16 2.31 -30.62
C PHE A 333 21.67 2.31 -30.95
N LYS A 334 22.08 1.57 -31.97
CA LYS A 334 23.49 1.49 -32.37
C LYS A 334 24.06 2.87 -32.70
N GLY A 335 25.24 3.17 -32.16
CA GLY A 335 25.91 4.46 -32.30
C GLY A 335 25.35 5.59 -31.43
N LYS A 336 24.29 5.35 -30.65
CA LYS A 336 23.77 6.30 -29.67
C LYS A 336 24.36 6.03 -28.30
N LYS A 337 24.41 7.07 -27.48
CA LYS A 337 24.86 6.97 -26.08
C LYS A 337 23.74 6.60 -25.12
N THR A 338 22.48 6.69 -25.56
CA THR A 338 21.33 6.57 -24.68
C THR A 338 20.05 6.21 -25.43
N VAL A 339 19.08 5.65 -24.71
CA VAL A 339 17.74 5.32 -25.23
C VAL A 339 16.83 6.54 -25.09
N LEU A 340 16.22 6.96 -26.20
CA LEU A 340 15.26 8.06 -26.26
C LEU A 340 13.83 7.53 -26.32
N GLU A 341 12.93 8.19 -25.58
CA GLU A 341 11.50 7.82 -25.51
C GLU A 341 10.82 7.84 -26.89
N SER A 342 11.18 8.79 -27.76
CA SER A 342 10.62 8.94 -29.11
C SER A 342 10.91 7.76 -30.04
N GLU A 343 11.85 6.89 -29.68
CA GLU A 343 12.35 5.81 -30.52
C GLU A 343 11.98 4.42 -30.00
N LEU A 344 11.22 4.34 -28.89
CA LEU A 344 10.75 3.08 -28.30
C LEU A 344 9.85 2.27 -29.25
N ASN A 345 9.29 2.90 -30.28
CA ASN A 345 8.50 2.21 -31.29
C ASN A 345 9.26 1.12 -32.05
N GLY A 346 10.59 1.22 -32.16
CA GLY A 346 11.43 0.21 -32.80
C GLY A 346 11.67 -1.06 -31.97
N LEU A 347 11.33 -1.06 -30.67
CA LEU A 347 11.61 -2.16 -29.75
C LEU A 347 10.45 -3.18 -29.72
N VAL A 348 10.30 -3.93 -30.82
CA VAL A 348 9.16 -4.84 -31.03
C VAL A 348 9.18 -6.02 -30.06
N TYR A 349 10.34 -6.67 -29.89
CA TYR A 349 10.51 -7.81 -29.02
C TYR A 349 10.43 -7.42 -27.54
N LEU A 350 10.94 -6.25 -27.15
CA LEU A 350 10.71 -5.71 -25.80
C LEU A 350 9.21 -5.54 -25.49
N LYS A 351 8.41 -5.08 -26.46
CA LYS A 351 6.96 -4.99 -26.30
C LYS A 351 6.31 -6.37 -26.15
N HIS A 352 6.82 -7.39 -26.83
CA HIS A 352 6.38 -8.78 -26.62
C HIS A 352 6.73 -9.29 -25.21
N ILE A 353 7.91 -8.97 -24.69
CA ILE A 353 8.31 -9.29 -23.30
C ILE A 353 7.37 -8.64 -22.30
N ILE A 354 7.04 -7.35 -22.48
CA ILE A 354 6.08 -6.63 -21.61
C ILE A 354 4.70 -7.28 -21.69
N LYS A 355 4.25 -7.63 -22.91
CA LYS A 355 2.96 -8.31 -23.10
C LYS A 355 2.90 -9.65 -22.36
N GLU A 356 3.94 -10.46 -22.50
CA GLU A 356 4.03 -11.77 -21.85
C GLU A 356 4.17 -11.65 -20.32
N THR A 357 4.90 -10.64 -19.85
CA THR A 357 4.99 -10.32 -18.42
C THR A 357 3.61 -10.00 -17.86
N LEU A 358 2.85 -9.12 -18.53
CA LEU A 358 1.50 -8.74 -18.10
C LEU A 358 0.46 -9.86 -18.27
N ARG A 359 0.72 -10.86 -19.11
CA ARG A 359 -0.10 -12.07 -19.23
C ARG A 359 0.12 -13.01 -18.04
N LEU A 360 1.38 -13.39 -17.81
CA LEU A 360 1.76 -14.43 -16.86
C LEU A 360 1.78 -13.90 -15.42
N HIS A 361 2.27 -12.67 -15.24
CA HIS A 361 2.39 -11.95 -13.97
C HIS A 361 1.52 -10.70 -13.97
N ILE A 362 0.24 -10.89 -14.30
CA ILE A 362 -0.74 -9.80 -14.31
C ILE A 362 -0.70 -9.02 -12.99
N THR A 363 -0.48 -7.70 -13.10
CA THR A 363 -0.21 -6.83 -11.96
C THR A 363 -1.32 -6.87 -10.91
N ILE A 364 -2.59 -6.82 -11.32
CA ILE A 364 -3.77 -6.89 -10.45
C ILE A 364 -4.58 -8.14 -10.86
N PRO A 365 -4.28 -9.33 -10.31
CA PRO A 365 -4.76 -10.60 -10.85
C PRO A 365 -6.27 -10.80 -10.73
N LEU A 366 -6.93 -10.12 -9.80
CA LEU A 366 -8.39 -10.14 -9.63
C LEU A 366 -9.10 -8.93 -10.26
N LEU A 367 -8.34 -8.07 -10.95
CA LEU A 367 -8.75 -6.72 -11.31
C LEU A 367 -9.35 -5.98 -10.08
N LEU A 368 -9.95 -4.81 -10.32
CA LEU A 368 -10.73 -4.16 -9.26
C LEU A 368 -12.17 -4.71 -9.24
N PRO A 369 -12.73 -5.02 -8.06
CA PRO A 369 -14.09 -5.55 -7.95
C PRO A 369 -15.16 -4.63 -8.54
N ARG A 370 -16.14 -5.20 -9.22
CA ARG A 370 -17.32 -4.52 -9.76
C ARG A 370 -18.52 -4.75 -8.85
N GLU A 371 -19.49 -3.85 -8.90
CA GLU A 371 -20.78 -3.99 -8.22
C GLU A 371 -21.91 -3.90 -9.24
N CYS A 372 -22.85 -4.84 -9.14
CA CYS A 372 -24.01 -4.92 -10.00
C CYS A 372 -25.03 -3.81 -9.66
N MET A 373 -25.35 -2.97 -10.64
CA MET A 373 -26.29 -1.85 -10.49
C MET A 373 -27.75 -2.27 -10.68
N GLU A 374 -27.97 -3.25 -11.52
CA GLU A 374 -29.27 -3.80 -11.90
C GLU A 374 -29.12 -5.29 -12.21
N GLN A 375 -30.16 -6.09 -11.94
CA GLN A 375 -30.08 -7.53 -12.16
C GLN A 375 -29.78 -7.82 -13.64
N CYS A 376 -28.76 -8.64 -13.89
CA CYS A 376 -28.35 -9.07 -15.22
C CYS A 376 -28.02 -10.58 -15.21
N GLN A 377 -27.60 -11.12 -16.36
CA GLN A 377 -27.17 -12.51 -16.47
C GLN A 377 -25.74 -12.63 -17.00
N VAL A 378 -24.98 -13.56 -16.41
CA VAL A 378 -23.64 -13.95 -16.87
C VAL A 378 -23.56 -15.47 -16.86
N GLY A 379 -23.21 -16.08 -17.99
CA GLY A 379 -23.15 -17.54 -18.13
C GLY A 379 -24.48 -18.26 -17.88
N GLY A 380 -25.61 -17.58 -18.12
CA GLY A 380 -26.95 -18.10 -17.84
C GLY A 380 -27.39 -18.05 -16.37
N TYR A 381 -26.56 -17.49 -15.48
CA TYR A 381 -26.88 -17.30 -14.06
C TYR A 381 -27.32 -15.87 -13.77
N ASP A 382 -28.23 -15.72 -12.80
CA ASP A 382 -28.71 -14.42 -12.35
C ASP A 382 -27.66 -13.74 -11.45
N ILE A 383 -27.32 -12.49 -11.79
CA ILE A 383 -26.44 -11.63 -11.00
C ILE A 383 -27.30 -10.56 -10.33
N PRO A 384 -27.61 -10.68 -9.02
CA PRO A 384 -28.51 -9.73 -8.37
C PRO A 384 -27.89 -8.35 -8.22
N LYS A 385 -28.75 -7.33 -8.15
CA LYS A 385 -28.35 -5.97 -7.80
C LYS A 385 -27.57 -5.96 -6.47
N LYS A 386 -26.52 -5.13 -6.40
CA LYS A 386 -25.53 -5.05 -5.31
C LYS A 386 -24.59 -6.25 -5.16
N MET A 387 -24.67 -7.26 -6.03
CA MET A 387 -23.69 -8.34 -6.03
C MET A 387 -22.31 -7.82 -6.42
N LYS A 388 -21.29 -8.23 -5.65
CA LYS A 388 -19.89 -7.99 -5.98
C LYS A 388 -19.46 -9.00 -7.03
N VAL A 389 -18.84 -8.54 -8.12
CA VAL A 389 -18.32 -9.39 -9.19
C VAL A 389 -16.82 -9.18 -9.33
N VAL A 390 -16.06 -10.26 -9.36
CA VAL A 390 -14.61 -10.26 -9.49
C VAL A 390 -14.23 -11.09 -10.71
N VAL A 391 -13.37 -10.54 -11.56
CA VAL A 391 -12.83 -11.22 -12.73
C VAL A 391 -11.41 -11.64 -12.40
N ASN A 392 -11.15 -12.95 -12.38
CA ASN A 392 -9.82 -13.50 -12.21
C ASN A 392 -9.04 -13.39 -13.53
N GLY A 393 -8.40 -12.24 -13.73
CA GLY A 393 -7.58 -11.95 -14.90
C GLY A 393 -6.39 -12.90 -15.03
N LEU A 394 -5.82 -13.39 -13.92
CA LEU A 394 -4.78 -14.43 -13.97
C LEU A 394 -5.33 -15.71 -14.59
N ALA A 395 -6.53 -16.16 -14.18
CA ALA A 395 -7.15 -17.35 -14.76
C ALA A 395 -7.40 -17.18 -16.26
N CYS A 396 -7.85 -16.00 -16.70
CA CYS A 396 -8.07 -15.70 -18.13
C CYS A 396 -6.74 -15.72 -18.93
N GLY A 397 -5.68 -15.11 -18.39
CA GLY A 397 -4.36 -15.06 -19.01
C GLY A 397 -3.58 -16.38 -18.98
N THR A 398 -4.06 -17.38 -18.25
CA THR A 398 -3.41 -18.71 -18.09
C THR A 398 -4.37 -19.87 -18.36
N ASP A 399 -5.42 -19.61 -19.14
CA ASP A 399 -6.39 -20.61 -19.55
C ASP A 399 -5.80 -21.47 -20.70
N PRO A 400 -5.62 -22.79 -20.51
CA PRO A 400 -5.06 -23.67 -21.54
C PRO A 400 -5.95 -23.81 -22.79
N GLU A 401 -7.22 -23.40 -22.75
CA GLU A 401 -8.07 -23.35 -23.96
C GLU A 401 -7.64 -22.24 -24.93
N TYR A 402 -7.05 -21.15 -24.40
CA TYR A 402 -6.67 -19.96 -25.18
C TYR A 402 -5.15 -19.79 -25.33
N TRP A 403 -4.37 -20.36 -24.40
CA TRP A 403 -2.92 -20.17 -24.32
C TRP A 403 -2.18 -21.50 -24.37
N ASP A 404 -1.40 -21.71 -25.44
CA ASP A 404 -0.47 -22.83 -25.52
C ASP A 404 0.64 -22.71 -24.47
N ASP A 405 0.85 -23.79 -23.71
CA ASP A 405 1.78 -23.87 -22.57
C ASP A 405 1.67 -22.62 -21.66
N PRO A 406 0.52 -22.45 -20.97
CA PRO A 406 0.11 -21.18 -20.39
C PRO A 406 0.98 -20.71 -19.23
N GLU A 407 1.69 -21.62 -18.57
CA GLU A 407 2.56 -21.30 -17.42
C GLU A 407 4.00 -20.96 -17.82
N THR A 408 4.36 -21.10 -19.11
CA THR A 408 5.71 -20.83 -19.60
C THR A 408 5.80 -19.44 -20.20
N PHE A 409 6.86 -18.71 -19.83
CA PHE A 409 7.18 -17.38 -20.35
C PHE A 409 7.73 -17.48 -21.79
N LYS A 410 6.91 -17.13 -22.78
CA LYS A 410 7.25 -17.19 -24.21
C LYS A 410 6.84 -15.91 -24.95
N PRO A 411 7.67 -14.86 -24.97
CA PRO A 411 7.36 -13.61 -25.68
C PRO A 411 7.04 -13.82 -27.17
N GLU A 412 7.65 -14.82 -27.82
CA GLU A 412 7.43 -15.21 -29.21
C GLU A 412 5.95 -15.40 -29.57
N ARG A 413 5.10 -15.79 -28.59
CA ARG A 413 3.67 -15.97 -28.83
C ARG A 413 2.98 -14.70 -29.33
N PHE A 414 3.55 -13.53 -29.06
CA PHE A 414 2.98 -12.26 -29.51
C PHE A 414 3.38 -11.85 -30.92
N GLU A 415 4.38 -12.48 -31.54
CA GLU A 415 4.88 -12.12 -32.88
C GLU A 415 3.82 -12.24 -33.98
N LYS A 416 2.86 -13.15 -33.83
CA LYS A 416 1.81 -13.44 -34.83
C LYS A 416 0.40 -13.11 -34.33
N THR A 417 0.28 -12.30 -33.28
CA THR A 417 -1.02 -11.97 -32.66
C THR A 417 -1.31 -10.48 -32.75
N SER A 418 -2.60 -10.14 -32.79
CA SER A 418 -3.08 -8.75 -32.78
C SER A 418 -3.49 -8.27 -31.38
N TYR A 419 -3.02 -8.93 -30.31
CA TYR A 419 -3.38 -8.54 -28.94
C TYR A 419 -2.96 -7.09 -28.64
N ASP A 420 -3.89 -6.31 -28.10
CA ASP A 420 -3.67 -4.95 -27.63
C ASP A 420 -3.93 -4.84 -26.12
N PHE A 421 -3.66 -3.66 -25.55
CA PHE A 421 -3.89 -3.39 -24.12
C PHE A 421 -5.28 -2.80 -23.83
N PHE A 422 -6.14 -2.69 -24.85
CA PHE A 422 -7.43 -1.99 -24.79
C PHE A 422 -8.61 -2.91 -24.47
N GLY A 423 -8.34 -4.15 -24.05
CA GLY A 423 -9.35 -5.10 -23.62
C GLY A 423 -10.24 -5.60 -24.76
N THR A 424 -9.71 -5.63 -25.98
CA THR A 424 -10.41 -6.16 -27.16
C THR A 424 -10.52 -7.67 -27.13
N SER A 425 -9.53 -8.36 -26.55
CA SER A 425 -9.46 -9.82 -26.43
C SER A 425 -9.71 -10.25 -24.97
N PRO A 426 -10.74 -11.06 -24.67
CA PRO A 426 -11.10 -11.40 -23.30
C PRO A 426 -10.08 -12.27 -22.54
N GLU A 427 -9.23 -13.00 -23.25
CA GLU A 427 -8.13 -13.81 -22.73
C GLU A 427 -6.90 -12.96 -22.36
N TYR A 428 -6.85 -11.71 -22.83
CA TYR A 428 -5.75 -10.77 -22.58
C TYR A 428 -6.28 -9.41 -22.08
N ILE A 429 -6.52 -9.34 -20.76
CA ILE A 429 -7.12 -8.16 -20.08
C ILE A 429 -6.25 -7.59 -18.96
N PRO A 430 -4.94 -7.35 -19.16
CA PRO A 430 -4.03 -6.89 -18.09
C PRO A 430 -4.42 -5.54 -17.49
N PHE A 431 -5.14 -4.70 -18.25
CA PHE A 431 -5.65 -3.39 -17.82
C PHE A 431 -7.18 -3.38 -17.63
N GLY A 432 -7.79 -4.56 -17.58
CA GLY A 432 -9.24 -4.74 -17.62
C GLY A 432 -9.84 -4.38 -19.00
N GLY A 433 -11.07 -3.87 -19.00
CA GLY A 433 -11.76 -3.46 -20.22
C GLY A 433 -13.07 -2.73 -19.95
N GLY A 434 -13.79 -2.40 -21.02
CA GLY A 434 -15.09 -1.70 -20.96
C GLY A 434 -14.98 -0.30 -20.35
N ARG A 435 -16.06 0.20 -19.73
CA ARG A 435 -16.08 1.55 -19.10
C ARG A 435 -15.00 1.74 -18.03
N ARG A 436 -14.62 0.67 -17.35
CA ARG A 436 -13.66 0.68 -16.23
C ARG A 436 -12.24 0.35 -16.64
N ILE A 437 -11.93 0.32 -17.94
CA ILE A 437 -10.55 0.15 -18.41
C ILE A 437 -9.62 1.20 -17.80
N CYS A 438 -8.39 0.79 -17.49
CA CYS A 438 -7.37 1.66 -16.94
C CYS A 438 -7.19 2.93 -17.83
N PRO A 439 -7.32 4.15 -17.28
CA PRO A 439 -7.01 5.36 -18.05
C PRO A 439 -5.51 5.59 -18.21
N GLY A 440 -4.68 4.99 -17.36
CA GLY A 440 -3.23 5.21 -17.29
C GLY A 440 -2.39 4.30 -18.18
N ILE A 441 -2.97 3.60 -19.16
CA ILE A 441 -2.26 2.63 -20.02
C ILE A 441 -1.04 3.29 -20.68
N ALA A 442 -1.24 4.41 -21.38
CA ALA A 442 -0.15 5.11 -22.07
C ALA A 442 0.91 5.64 -21.10
N PHE A 443 0.49 6.14 -19.93
CA PHE A 443 1.38 6.68 -18.90
C PHE A 443 2.26 5.58 -18.27
N GLY A 444 1.69 4.42 -17.95
CA GLY A 444 2.42 3.30 -17.38
C GLY A 444 3.35 2.63 -18.40
N LEU A 445 2.84 2.34 -19.61
CA LEU A 445 3.62 1.63 -20.63
C LEU A 445 4.88 2.38 -21.04
N VAL A 446 4.82 3.70 -21.24
CA VAL A 446 6.02 4.46 -21.62
C VAL A 446 7.10 4.41 -20.54
N SER A 447 6.71 4.45 -19.26
CA SER A 447 7.64 4.33 -18.13
C SER A 447 8.25 2.92 -18.03
N ILE A 448 7.44 1.88 -18.25
CA ILE A 448 7.90 0.48 -18.28
C ILE A 448 8.87 0.26 -19.44
N GLU A 449 8.48 0.64 -20.66
CA GLU A 449 9.27 0.48 -21.88
C GLU A 449 10.61 1.21 -21.77
N LEU A 450 10.59 2.48 -21.37
CA LEU A 450 11.82 3.28 -21.26
C LEU A 450 12.77 2.74 -20.19
N THR A 451 12.23 2.34 -19.04
CA THR A 451 13.06 1.79 -17.94
C THR A 451 13.71 0.47 -18.35
N LEU A 452 12.93 -0.48 -18.89
CA LEU A 452 13.48 -1.76 -19.34
C LEU A 452 14.48 -1.57 -20.48
N ALA A 453 14.18 -0.71 -21.46
CA ALA A 453 15.11 -0.43 -22.55
C ALA A 453 16.44 0.14 -22.04
N ARG A 454 16.41 1.08 -21.07
CA ARG A 454 17.64 1.61 -20.46
C ARG A 454 18.43 0.55 -19.70
N LEU A 455 17.75 -0.30 -18.93
CA LEU A 455 18.38 -1.39 -18.19
C LEU A 455 19.06 -2.40 -19.15
N LEU A 456 18.42 -2.73 -20.26
CA LEU A 456 18.93 -3.71 -21.24
C LEU A 456 20.01 -3.11 -22.15
N PHE A 457 19.94 -1.81 -22.44
CA PHE A 457 20.93 -1.12 -23.25
C PHE A 457 22.27 -1.01 -22.53
N HIS A 458 22.28 -0.51 -21.29
CA HIS A 458 23.51 -0.12 -20.58
C HIS A 458 24.20 -1.26 -19.83
N PHE A 459 23.48 -2.31 -19.43
CA PHE A 459 23.99 -3.28 -18.46
C PHE A 459 23.89 -4.72 -18.98
N ASN A 460 24.90 -5.55 -18.67
CA ASN A 460 24.82 -7.00 -18.76
C ASN A 460 24.44 -7.56 -17.39
N TRP A 461 23.22 -8.07 -17.24
CA TRP A 461 22.71 -8.50 -15.94
C TRP A 461 23.12 -9.92 -15.59
N GLU A 462 23.43 -10.13 -14.31
CA GLU A 462 23.85 -11.42 -13.77
C GLU A 462 23.10 -11.78 -12.50
N LEU A 463 22.85 -13.07 -12.33
CA LEU A 463 22.21 -13.57 -11.12
C LEU A 463 23.19 -13.45 -9.94
N PRO A 464 22.71 -13.01 -8.77
CA PRO A 464 23.59 -12.79 -7.63
C PRO A 464 24.10 -14.10 -7.05
N ASN A 465 25.27 -14.06 -6.39
CA ASN A 465 25.78 -15.13 -5.52
C ASN A 465 25.89 -16.52 -6.18
N GLY A 466 26.16 -16.60 -7.49
CA GLY A 466 26.26 -17.87 -8.22
C GLY A 466 24.93 -18.61 -8.38
N MET A 467 23.81 -17.92 -8.16
CA MET A 467 22.46 -18.45 -8.36
C MET A 467 22.24 -18.85 -9.81
N THR A 468 21.54 -19.97 -10.04
CA THR A 468 21.09 -20.39 -11.36
C THR A 468 19.64 -19.97 -11.62
N PRO A 469 19.18 -19.92 -12.88
CA PRO A 469 17.78 -19.59 -13.18
C PRO A 469 16.73 -20.45 -12.45
N LYS A 470 17.09 -21.66 -12.03
CA LYS A 470 16.19 -22.58 -11.30
C LYS A 470 15.98 -22.19 -9.84
N ASP A 471 16.90 -21.41 -9.28
CA ASP A 471 16.91 -21.03 -7.88
C ASP A 471 16.09 -19.75 -7.60
N ILE A 472 15.63 -19.07 -8.66
CA ILE A 472 14.85 -17.84 -8.55
C ILE A 472 13.48 -18.13 -7.92
N ASP A 473 13.23 -17.55 -6.74
CA ASP A 473 11.95 -17.66 -6.03
C ASP A 473 10.82 -16.93 -6.77
N MET A 474 9.94 -17.66 -7.46
CA MET A 474 8.80 -17.10 -8.20
C MET A 474 7.55 -16.88 -7.35
N THR A 475 7.65 -16.92 -6.02
CA THR A 475 6.48 -16.74 -5.16
C THR A 475 6.00 -15.29 -5.10
N GLU A 476 4.68 -15.13 -5.01
CA GLU A 476 3.98 -13.85 -4.90
C GLU A 476 3.68 -13.53 -3.42
N SER A 477 3.53 -12.25 -3.12
CA SER A 477 3.07 -11.74 -1.81
C SER A 477 1.58 -11.42 -1.82
N HIS A 478 0.98 -11.35 -0.63
CA HIS A 478 -0.40 -10.91 -0.46
C HIS A 478 -0.51 -9.40 -0.72
N GLY A 479 -1.52 -8.99 -1.48
CA GLY A 479 -1.75 -7.57 -1.80
C GLY A 479 -2.81 -7.39 -2.88
N VAL A 480 -3.09 -6.13 -3.23
CA VAL A 480 -3.88 -5.81 -4.45
C VAL A 480 -3.07 -6.17 -5.69
N THR A 481 -1.77 -5.89 -5.65
CA THR A 481 -0.81 -6.21 -6.69
C THR A 481 -0.13 -7.55 -6.40
N ALA A 482 0.10 -8.34 -7.44
CA ALA A 482 0.83 -9.60 -7.35
C ALA A 482 2.34 -9.35 -7.29
N ILE A 483 2.81 -8.71 -6.21
CA ILE A 483 4.23 -8.37 -6.07
C ILE A 483 5.05 -9.64 -5.82
N LYS A 484 6.30 -9.66 -6.27
CA LYS A 484 7.24 -10.73 -5.94
C LYS A 484 7.52 -10.74 -4.44
N LYS A 485 7.46 -11.90 -3.81
CA LYS A 485 7.69 -12.04 -2.36
C LYS A 485 9.11 -11.69 -1.97
N SER A 486 10.07 -12.17 -2.75
CA SER A 486 11.49 -11.97 -2.55
C SER A 486 12.04 -11.22 -3.76
N SER A 487 12.40 -9.94 -3.59
CA SER A 487 12.98 -9.12 -4.66
C SER A 487 14.27 -9.77 -5.15
N LEU A 488 14.46 -9.85 -6.46
CA LEU A 488 15.75 -10.24 -7.03
C LEU A 488 16.70 -9.04 -6.91
N GLU A 489 17.96 -9.31 -6.56
CA GLU A 489 19.01 -8.29 -6.41
C GLU A 489 20.16 -8.61 -7.36
N PRO A 490 19.96 -8.48 -8.68
CA PRO A 490 20.99 -8.86 -9.64
C PRO A 490 22.19 -7.93 -9.57
N SER A 491 23.35 -8.48 -9.90
CA SER A 491 24.54 -7.70 -10.25
C SER A 491 24.55 -7.44 -11.75
N TRP A 492 25.51 -6.64 -12.20
CA TRP A 492 25.71 -6.40 -13.61
C TRP A 492 27.17 -6.12 -13.93
N GLU A 493 27.55 -6.42 -15.18
CA GLU A 493 28.83 -6.10 -15.79
C GLU A 493 28.70 -4.96 -16.82
N GLU A 494 29.76 -4.17 -16.92
CA GLU A 494 29.84 -3.05 -17.85
C GLU A 494 29.80 -3.51 -19.31
N VAL A 495 29.08 -2.75 -20.14
CA VAL A 495 29.12 -2.87 -21.59
C VAL A 495 30.08 -1.82 -22.14
N PRO A 496 31.23 -2.22 -22.72
CA PRO A 496 32.22 -1.26 -23.20
C PRO A 496 31.63 -0.22 -24.17
N GLY A 497 31.84 1.07 -23.87
CA GLY A 497 31.44 2.18 -24.75
C GLY A 497 29.95 2.57 -24.71
N LEU A 498 29.12 1.87 -23.93
CA LEU A 498 27.69 2.18 -23.78
C LEU A 498 27.33 2.83 -22.44
N ILE A 499 28.29 2.99 -21.53
CA ILE A 499 28.08 3.76 -20.31
C ILE A 499 28.22 5.26 -20.61
N PRO A 500 27.20 6.09 -20.33
CA PRO A 500 27.33 7.53 -20.53
C PRO A 500 28.30 8.12 -19.49
N THR A 501 29.20 9.00 -19.95
CA THR A 501 30.00 9.85 -19.07
C THR A 501 29.12 10.99 -18.58
N TRP A 502 28.34 10.75 -17.53
CA TRP A 502 27.59 11.81 -16.86
C TRP A 502 28.58 12.69 -16.10
N GLY A 503 28.82 13.91 -16.59
CA GLY A 503 29.64 14.88 -15.86
C GLY A 503 29.07 15.08 -14.45
N GLN A 504 29.94 15.17 -13.43
CA GLN A 504 29.57 15.28 -12.02
C GLN A 504 28.40 16.27 -11.80
N ARG A 505 27.17 15.76 -11.70
CA ARG A 505 26.00 16.55 -11.29
C ARG A 505 25.93 16.50 -9.77
N SER A 506 26.03 17.65 -9.13
CA SER A 506 25.82 17.83 -7.69
C SER A 506 24.36 17.50 -7.35
N GLY A 507 24.09 16.25 -6.95
CA GLY A 507 22.74 15.79 -6.58
C GLY A 507 22.61 14.28 -6.34
N VAL A 508 23.57 13.46 -6.78
CA VAL A 508 23.50 11.97 -6.69
C VAL A 508 23.53 11.44 -5.25
N GLN A 509 23.93 12.25 -4.26
CA GLN A 509 24.05 11.82 -2.86
C GLN A 509 22.71 11.48 -2.18
N SER A 510 21.57 12.05 -2.60
CA SER A 510 20.27 11.77 -1.95
C SER A 510 19.74 10.35 -2.21
N LEU A 511 20.22 9.69 -3.28
CA LEU A 511 19.83 8.34 -3.66
C LEU A 511 20.70 7.24 -3.04
N GLN A 512 21.85 7.61 -2.44
CA GLN A 512 22.81 6.64 -1.90
C GLN A 512 22.43 6.11 -0.51
N ASN A 513 21.56 6.82 0.23
CA ASN A 513 21.24 6.46 1.60
C ASN A 513 19.80 6.82 2.03
N PRO A 514 18.76 6.31 1.37
CA PRO A 514 17.45 6.33 1.99
C PRO A 514 17.38 5.18 3.01
N ILE A 515 17.24 5.53 4.29
CA ILE A 515 17.04 4.60 5.40
C ILE A 515 15.67 3.93 5.18
N TRP A 516 15.64 2.85 4.39
CA TRP A 516 14.43 2.08 4.11
C TRP A 516 14.38 0.84 5.00
N VAL A 517 13.33 0.76 5.82
CA VAL A 517 12.95 -0.48 6.51
C VAL A 517 11.75 -1.07 5.73
N PRO A 518 11.87 -2.27 5.13
CA PRO A 518 10.75 -2.88 4.41
C PRO A 518 9.60 -3.24 5.36
N LEU A 519 8.39 -2.74 5.08
CA LEU A 519 7.16 -3.22 5.71
C LEU A 519 6.89 -4.67 5.29
N LYS A 520 7.17 -5.62 6.19
CA LYS A 520 6.67 -6.99 6.09
C LYS A 520 5.31 -7.08 6.79
N LEU A 521 4.31 -7.57 6.04
CA LEU A 521 2.96 -7.90 6.51
C LEU A 521 2.99 -8.90 7.68
N VAL A 522 2.04 -8.71 8.58
CA VAL A 522 1.80 -9.51 9.79
C VAL A 522 1.38 -10.95 9.45
N PRO A 523 1.94 -11.96 10.13
CA PRO A 523 1.21 -13.18 10.47
C PRO A 523 0.85 -13.20 11.96
N HIS A 524 -0.25 -13.91 12.24
CA HIS A 524 -0.80 -14.15 13.57
C HIS A 524 0.19 -14.77 14.57
N VAL A 525 -0.15 -14.56 15.85
CA VAL A 525 0.57 -14.91 17.07
C VAL A 525 1.05 -16.37 17.09
N GLY A 526 2.35 -16.55 16.94
CA GLY A 526 3.13 -17.69 17.40
C GLY A 526 4.38 -17.16 18.11
N LYS A 527 4.93 -17.89 19.09
CA LYS A 527 6.17 -17.49 19.79
C LYS A 527 7.32 -17.38 18.78
N PHE A 528 7.89 -16.19 18.59
CA PHE A 528 9.03 -15.96 17.69
C PHE A 528 10.34 -15.81 18.49
N SER A 529 11.41 -16.49 18.05
CA SER A 529 12.77 -16.34 18.59
C SER A 529 13.60 -15.39 17.70
N LEU A 530 14.39 -14.51 18.32
CA LEU A 530 15.32 -13.58 17.64
C LEU A 530 16.59 -14.26 17.10
N GLU A 531 16.77 -15.56 17.35
CA GLU A 531 17.97 -16.32 16.95
C GLU A 531 18.05 -16.59 15.44
N THR A 532 16.99 -16.32 14.68
CA THR A 532 16.99 -16.47 13.22
C THR A 532 17.15 -15.12 12.51
N PRO A 533 17.96 -15.03 11.43
CA PRO A 533 18.14 -13.79 10.65
C PRO A 533 16.82 -13.19 10.15
N MET A 534 15.80 -14.05 9.97
CA MET A 534 14.45 -13.68 9.57
C MET A 534 13.71 -12.92 10.69
N GLY A 535 13.90 -13.29 11.97
CA GLY A 535 13.26 -12.64 13.13
C GLY A 535 13.72 -11.20 13.39
N ALA A 536 15.01 -10.91 13.22
CA ALA A 536 15.57 -9.58 13.42
C ALA A 536 15.05 -8.56 12.39
N GLY A 537 14.98 -8.93 11.11
CA GLY A 537 14.44 -8.08 10.04
C GLY A 537 12.91 -7.90 10.09
N PHE A 538 12.17 -8.85 10.66
CA PHE A 538 10.70 -8.77 10.84
C PHE A 538 10.28 -7.85 12.00
N ALA A 539 11.12 -7.67 13.02
CA ALA A 539 10.77 -6.89 14.21
C ALA A 539 10.93 -5.37 14.04
N LEU A 540 11.88 -4.92 13.21
CA LEU A 540 12.13 -3.48 12.95
C LEU A 540 10.96 -2.77 12.28
N ALA A 541 10.27 -3.45 11.36
CA ALA A 541 9.12 -2.91 10.64
C ALA A 541 7.87 -2.68 11.52
N LYS A 542 7.87 -3.17 12.77
CA LYS A 542 6.65 -3.29 13.58
C LYS A 542 6.56 -2.31 14.76
N ILE A 543 7.60 -1.54 15.07
CA ILE A 543 7.57 -0.69 16.28
C ILE A 543 6.72 0.55 16.14
N ARG A 544 6.79 1.26 15.01
CA ARG A 544 5.89 2.39 14.74
C ARG A 544 4.42 1.97 14.61
N LEU A 545 4.16 0.69 14.28
CA LEU A 545 2.82 0.11 14.15
C LEU A 545 2.26 -0.50 15.45
N ILE A 546 3.11 -0.90 16.41
CA ILE A 546 2.70 -1.48 17.71
C ILE A 546 2.56 -0.40 18.78
N PHE A 547 3.38 0.66 18.75
CA PHE A 547 3.33 1.73 19.74
C PHE A 547 2.54 2.92 19.18
N THR A 548 1.22 2.92 19.38
CA THR A 548 0.36 4.09 19.11
C THR A 548 0.63 5.26 20.09
N LEU A 549 1.48 5.03 21.10
CA LEU A 549 1.90 5.99 22.12
C LEU A 549 3.40 6.26 21.98
N PHE A 550 3.74 7.34 21.27
CA PHE A 550 5.08 7.91 21.31
C PHE A 550 5.34 8.48 22.71
N PHE A 551 6.43 8.07 23.35
CA PHE A 551 6.89 8.79 24.53
C PHE A 551 7.50 10.13 24.09
N ASP A 552 6.89 11.21 24.55
CA ASP A 552 7.27 12.59 24.31
C ASP A 552 7.46 13.25 25.69
N ILE A 553 8.48 14.09 25.83
CA ILE A 553 8.76 14.87 27.05
C ILE A 553 7.54 15.69 27.50
N GLN A 554 6.66 16.07 26.56
CA GLN A 554 5.44 16.82 26.85
C GLN A 554 4.19 15.94 27.03
N LYS A 555 4.24 14.64 26.73
CA LYS A 555 3.09 13.72 26.89
C LYS A 555 3.33 12.72 28.02
N VAL A 556 2.42 12.72 28.97
CA VAL A 556 2.55 12.04 30.27
C VAL A 556 2.10 10.57 30.18
N ALA A 557 2.71 9.80 29.29
CA ALA A 557 2.37 8.38 29.06
C ALA A 557 3.54 7.43 29.33
N TYR A 558 4.54 7.85 30.12
CA TYR A 558 5.74 7.06 30.40
C TYR A 558 5.43 5.68 31.00
N SER A 559 4.54 5.62 31.99
CA SER A 559 4.15 4.37 32.66
C SER A 559 3.49 3.39 31.68
N GLN A 560 2.65 3.89 30.77
CA GLN A 560 2.02 3.10 29.71
C GLN A 560 3.03 2.66 28.65
N TRP A 561 3.96 3.53 28.25
CA TRP A 561 5.06 3.22 27.35
C TRP A 561 5.96 2.13 27.93
N VAL A 562 6.41 2.25 29.18
CA VAL A 562 7.22 1.23 29.88
C VAL A 562 6.51 -0.12 29.91
N LYS A 563 5.21 -0.13 30.22
CA LYS A 563 4.40 -1.35 30.28
C LYS A 563 4.32 -2.04 28.93
N LEU A 564 4.00 -1.29 27.86
CA LEU A 564 3.91 -1.81 26.51
C LEU A 564 5.28 -2.27 25.98
N PHE A 565 6.35 -1.52 26.29
CA PHE A 565 7.70 -1.86 25.87
C PHE A 565 8.18 -3.15 26.53
N LYS A 566 8.03 -3.28 27.85
CA LYS A 566 8.35 -4.53 28.56
C LYS A 566 7.50 -5.72 28.06
N LEU A 567 6.23 -5.50 27.71
CA LEU A 567 5.37 -6.55 27.13
C LEU A 567 5.91 -7.02 25.77
N HIS A 568 6.30 -6.06 24.90
CA HIS A 568 6.88 -6.34 23.59
C HIS A 568 8.18 -7.14 23.70
N VAL A 569 9.12 -6.65 24.50
CA VAL A 569 10.44 -7.26 24.70
C VAL A 569 10.33 -8.64 25.37
N ARG A 570 9.38 -8.84 26.30
CA ARG A 570 9.03 -10.17 26.84
C ARG A 570 8.50 -11.13 25.79
N GLY A 571 7.75 -10.64 24.80
CA GLY A 571 7.25 -11.43 23.68
C GLY A 571 8.34 -12.07 22.84
N TYR A 572 9.56 -11.52 22.87
CA TYR A 572 10.75 -12.02 22.18
C TYR A 572 11.81 -12.59 23.12
N THR A 573 11.51 -12.75 24.41
CA THR A 573 12.44 -13.32 25.41
C THR A 573 13.74 -12.53 25.62
N VAL A 574 13.75 -11.22 25.31
CA VAL A 574 14.96 -10.36 25.39
C VAL A 574 14.88 -9.29 26.48
N LEU A 575 14.06 -9.52 27.51
CA LEU A 575 13.86 -8.57 28.62
C LEU A 575 15.18 -8.23 29.35
N GLN A 576 16.09 -9.19 29.39
CA GLN A 576 17.43 -9.07 29.96
C GLN A 576 18.25 -7.89 29.41
N HIS A 577 18.00 -7.48 28.16
CA HIS A 577 18.69 -6.35 27.53
C HIS A 577 18.27 -4.98 28.09
N ILE A 578 17.20 -4.91 28.90
CA ILE A 578 16.73 -3.66 29.52
C ILE A 578 16.57 -3.74 31.04
N ASP A 579 16.57 -4.93 31.65
CA ASP A 579 16.39 -5.10 33.10
C ASP A 579 17.69 -5.05 33.93
N GLY A 580 18.85 -5.01 33.29
CA GLY A 580 20.15 -4.82 33.93
C GLY A 580 20.82 -6.10 34.44
N THR A 581 20.36 -7.28 34.01
CA THR A 581 21.16 -8.50 34.13
C THR A 581 22.46 -8.35 33.32
N PRO A 582 23.64 -8.71 33.87
CA PRO A 582 24.91 -8.20 33.36
C PRO A 582 25.17 -8.64 31.92
N PRO A 583 25.67 -7.75 31.05
CA PRO A 583 26.03 -8.10 29.68
C PRO A 583 27.11 -9.19 29.68
N LEU A 584 27.03 -10.12 28.73
CA LEU A 584 28.07 -11.13 28.55
C LEU A 584 29.44 -10.44 28.35
N PRO A 585 30.55 -10.97 28.92
CA PRO A 585 31.88 -10.41 28.71
C PRO A 585 32.19 -10.30 27.22
N LYS A 586 32.83 -9.22 26.77
CA LYS A 586 33.18 -8.98 25.34
C LYS A 586 34.00 -10.12 24.71
N THR A 587 34.65 -10.91 25.54
CA THR A 587 35.50 -12.06 25.19
C THR A 587 34.73 -13.39 25.12
N SER A 588 33.44 -13.42 25.46
CA SER A 588 32.61 -14.62 25.37
C SER A 588 32.31 -14.97 23.91
N ALA A 589 32.31 -16.27 23.57
CA ALA A 589 31.91 -16.76 22.25
C ALA A 589 30.48 -16.32 21.87
N ASP A 590 29.62 -16.15 22.87
CA ASP A 590 28.22 -15.75 22.69
C ASP A 590 28.03 -14.22 22.59
N TYR A 591 29.10 -13.43 22.82
CA TYR A 591 29.02 -11.97 22.85
C TYR A 591 28.63 -11.38 21.49
N THR A 592 29.10 -11.96 20.38
CA THR A 592 28.76 -11.46 19.04
C THR A 592 27.27 -11.61 18.75
N GLN A 593 26.64 -12.68 19.21
CA GLN A 593 25.20 -12.89 19.07
C GLN A 593 24.42 -11.97 20.02
N TRP A 594 24.87 -11.85 21.26
CA TRP A 594 24.29 -10.94 22.25
C TRP A 594 24.32 -9.49 21.77
N ASN A 595 25.44 -9.01 21.21
CA ASN A 595 25.60 -7.65 20.72
C ASN A 595 24.68 -7.34 19.51
N LYS A 596 24.43 -8.32 18.65
CA LYS A 596 23.44 -8.18 17.56
C LYS A 596 22.02 -8.01 18.11
N ILE A 597 21.65 -8.81 19.11
CA ILE A 597 20.34 -8.73 19.76
C ILE A 597 20.21 -7.41 20.53
N ASP A 598 21.27 -6.98 21.22
CA ASP A 598 21.31 -5.70 21.93
C ASP A 598 21.11 -4.51 20.99
N GLY A 599 21.76 -4.52 19.83
CA GLY A 599 21.57 -3.50 18.79
C GLY A 599 20.11 -3.45 18.26
N VAL A 600 19.44 -4.60 18.17
CA VAL A 600 18.01 -4.65 17.80
C VAL A 600 17.13 -4.03 18.88
N VAL A 601 17.35 -4.37 20.15
CA VAL A 601 16.59 -3.80 21.28
C VAL A 601 16.88 -2.29 21.43
N LEU A 602 18.10 -1.85 21.13
CA LEU A 602 18.47 -0.43 21.11
C LEU A 602 17.69 0.33 20.02
N GLN A 603 17.65 -0.21 18.81
CA GLN A 603 16.83 0.35 17.72
C GLN A 603 15.35 0.38 18.08
N TRP A 604 14.86 -0.58 18.85
CA TRP A 604 13.49 -0.59 19.35
C TRP A 604 13.22 0.57 20.31
N ILE A 605 14.14 0.86 21.22
CA ILE A 605 14.05 2.02 22.12
C ILE A 605 13.99 3.29 21.29
N TYR A 606 14.94 3.48 20.36
CA TYR A 606 15.02 4.65 19.48
C TYR A 606 13.78 4.85 18.61
N GLY A 607 13.21 3.77 18.08
CA GLY A 607 12.01 3.82 17.26
C GLY A 607 10.70 4.09 18.03
N SER A 608 10.74 4.11 19.36
CA SER A 608 9.56 4.23 20.24
C SER A 608 9.49 5.53 21.06
N ILE A 609 10.44 6.45 20.85
CA ILE A 609 10.55 7.76 21.51
C ILE A 609 10.51 8.90 20.49
N SER A 610 10.27 10.14 20.91
CA SER A 610 10.30 11.32 20.02
C SER A 610 11.71 11.67 19.54
N ASP A 611 11.82 12.40 18.42
CA ASP A 611 13.10 12.84 17.86
C ASP A 611 13.91 13.74 18.83
N ASP A 612 13.20 14.53 19.65
CA ASP A 612 13.79 15.36 20.72
C ASP A 612 14.40 14.53 21.86
N LEU A 613 13.81 13.37 22.16
CA LEU A 613 14.36 12.43 23.13
C LEU A 613 15.50 11.62 22.52
N LEU A 614 15.35 11.21 21.27
CA LEU A 614 16.34 10.47 20.51
C LEU A 614 17.66 11.24 20.44
N THR A 615 17.62 12.52 20.07
CA THR A 615 18.81 13.40 20.04
C THR A 615 19.49 13.56 21.40
N ARG A 616 18.76 13.43 22.51
CA ARG A 616 19.32 13.52 23.88
C ARG A 616 19.95 12.23 24.38
N ILE A 617 19.59 11.08 23.81
CA ILE A 617 20.08 9.76 24.24
C ILE A 617 20.97 9.07 23.20
N LEU A 618 21.11 9.63 22.00
CA LEU A 618 21.93 9.07 20.91
C LEU A 618 23.41 8.97 21.33
N GLY A 619 24.03 7.80 21.14
CA GLY A 619 25.44 7.53 21.48
C GLY A 619 25.80 6.04 21.37
N ASP A 620 27.07 5.69 21.63
CA ASP A 620 27.60 4.31 21.57
C ASP A 620 27.21 3.47 22.81
N ASP A 621 25.93 3.47 23.16
CA ASP A 621 25.40 2.84 24.36
C ASP A 621 24.74 1.49 24.06
N THR A 622 24.73 0.60 25.06
CA THR A 622 23.89 -0.63 25.06
C THR A 622 22.41 -0.30 25.22
N ALA A 623 21.52 -1.22 24.86
CA ALA A 623 20.07 -1.07 25.04
C ALA A 623 19.69 -0.72 26.50
N HIS A 624 20.34 -1.35 27.48
CA HIS A 624 20.12 -1.07 28.90
C HIS A 624 20.49 0.36 29.29
N GLN A 625 21.62 0.86 28.77
CA GLN A 625 22.06 2.24 29.04
C GLN A 625 21.13 3.27 28.40
N ALA A 626 20.68 3.03 27.17
CA ALA A 626 19.67 3.87 26.53
C ALA A 626 18.35 3.88 27.32
N TRP A 627 17.93 2.71 27.81
CA TRP A 627 16.74 2.56 28.65
C TRP A 627 16.83 3.38 29.96
N GLU A 628 17.97 3.32 30.66
CA GLU A 628 18.17 4.11 31.88
C GLU A 628 18.28 5.61 31.60
N LYS A 629 18.84 6.03 30.45
CA LYS A 629 18.83 7.45 30.04
C LYS A 629 17.42 7.99 29.84
N VAL A 630 16.56 7.24 29.13
CA VAL A 630 15.14 7.61 28.94
C VAL A 630 14.42 7.73 30.28
N LYS A 631 14.61 6.74 31.18
CA LYS A 631 14.06 6.74 32.53
C LYS A 631 14.52 7.94 33.36
N LYS A 632 15.80 8.29 33.30
CA LYS A 632 16.35 9.45 34.01
C LYS A 632 15.79 10.78 33.48
N ILE A 633 15.64 10.92 32.16
CA ILE A 633 15.03 12.12 31.56
C ILE A 633 13.58 12.28 32.03
N PHE A 634 12.81 11.19 32.07
CA PHE A 634 11.44 11.22 32.60
C PHE A 634 11.41 11.61 34.08
N LEU A 635 12.21 10.95 34.93
CA LEU A 635 12.24 11.23 36.37
C LEU A 635 12.64 12.68 36.68
N ASN A 636 13.55 13.25 35.91
CA ASN A 636 13.96 14.66 36.04
C ASN A 636 12.85 15.65 35.64
N ASN A 637 11.95 15.28 34.72
CA ASN A 637 10.87 16.15 34.26
C ASN A 637 9.54 15.96 35.02
N LYS A 638 9.47 14.94 35.90
CA LYS A 638 8.25 14.58 36.65
C LYS A 638 7.66 15.76 37.43
N GLY A 639 8.49 16.58 38.08
CA GLY A 639 8.03 17.73 38.86
C GLY A 639 7.38 18.85 38.03
N SER A 640 7.96 19.18 36.87
CA SER A 640 7.40 20.18 35.96
C SER A 640 6.09 19.71 35.33
N CYS A 641 6.04 18.43 34.96
CA CYS A 641 4.88 17.77 34.38
C CYS A 641 3.68 17.74 35.35
N VAL A 642 3.95 17.42 36.62
CA VAL A 642 2.99 17.51 37.72
C VAL A 642 2.41 18.91 37.84
N ALA A 643 3.24 19.95 37.86
CA ALA A 643 2.80 21.32 38.03
C ALA A 643 1.88 21.78 36.88
N THR A 644 2.21 21.40 35.63
CA THR A 644 1.38 21.68 34.45
C THR A 644 0.04 20.97 34.51
N LEU A 645 0.03 19.66 34.82
CA LEU A 645 -1.20 18.88 34.92
C LEU A 645 -2.09 19.36 36.07
N GLU A 646 -1.52 19.72 37.22
CA GLU A 646 -2.30 20.28 38.33
C GLU A 646 -2.88 21.65 37.98
N HIS A 647 -2.14 22.48 37.25
CA HIS A 647 -2.64 23.76 36.76
C HIS A 647 -3.81 23.58 35.78
N GLU A 648 -3.68 22.68 34.80
CA GLU A 648 -4.73 22.38 33.82
C GLU A 648 -5.96 21.74 34.50
N PHE A 649 -5.75 20.80 35.44
CA PHE A 649 -6.81 20.19 36.22
C PHE A 649 -7.55 21.20 37.13
N THR A 650 -6.83 22.18 37.67
CA THR A 650 -7.44 23.21 38.54
C THR A 650 -8.26 24.23 37.75
N ASN A 651 -7.83 24.54 36.51
CA ASN A 651 -8.42 25.57 35.67
C ASN A 651 -9.45 25.05 34.65
N LEU A 652 -9.70 23.75 34.60
CA LEU A 652 -10.70 23.17 33.70
C LEU A 652 -12.12 23.61 34.10
N THR A 653 -12.86 24.24 33.17
CA THR A 653 -14.25 24.67 33.40
C THR A 653 -15.17 24.15 32.30
N LEU A 654 -16.46 23.94 32.61
CA LEU A 654 -17.43 23.51 31.61
C LEU A 654 -17.62 24.58 30.50
N ARG A 655 -17.49 25.88 30.84
CA ARG A 655 -17.61 26.98 29.88
C ARG A 655 -16.53 27.00 28.80
N SER A 656 -15.38 26.36 29.03
CA SER A 656 -14.32 26.23 28.03
C SER A 656 -14.51 25.02 27.09
N MET A 657 -15.66 24.34 27.15
CA MET A 657 -15.95 23.12 26.36
C MET A 657 -17.32 23.19 25.67
N ASN A 658 -17.44 22.49 24.54
CA ASN A 658 -18.64 22.51 23.69
C ASN A 658 -19.81 21.66 24.24
N SER A 659 -19.52 20.72 25.15
CA SER A 659 -20.52 19.85 25.77
C SER A 659 -20.08 19.33 27.14
N LEU A 660 -21.06 18.88 27.93
CA LEU A 660 -20.81 18.20 29.21
C LEU A 660 -20.04 16.88 29.04
N GLU A 661 -20.26 16.18 27.92
CA GLU A 661 -19.59 14.92 27.62
C GLU A 661 -18.09 15.16 27.36
N ASP A 662 -17.74 16.21 26.59
CA ASP A 662 -16.35 16.60 26.33
C ASP A 662 -15.63 17.03 27.62
N TYR A 663 -16.32 17.76 28.49
CA TYR A 663 -15.78 18.14 29.80
C TYR A 663 -15.48 16.91 30.68
N CYS A 664 -16.42 15.97 30.76
CA CYS A 664 -16.24 14.73 31.53
C CYS A 664 -15.12 13.85 30.95
N GLN A 665 -14.99 13.76 29.62
CA GLN A 665 -13.91 13.02 28.97
C GLN A 665 -12.54 13.66 29.23
N LYS A 666 -12.43 15.00 29.12
CA LYS A 666 -11.19 15.73 29.40
C LYS A 666 -10.80 15.65 30.88
N LEU A 667 -11.77 15.76 31.79
CA LEU A 667 -11.53 15.63 33.23
C LEU A 667 -11.03 14.22 33.57
N LYS A 668 -11.67 13.18 33.02
CA LYS A 668 -11.21 11.79 33.18
C LYS A 668 -9.79 11.60 32.66
N HIS A 669 -9.48 12.16 31.49
CA HIS A 669 -8.15 12.09 30.90
C HIS A 669 -7.08 12.75 31.79
N LEU A 670 -7.34 13.94 32.34
CA LEU A 670 -6.42 14.62 33.26
C LEU A 670 -6.23 13.85 34.58
N VAL A 671 -7.30 13.23 35.10
CA VAL A 671 -7.22 12.38 36.30
C VAL A 671 -6.36 11.14 36.05
N ASP A 672 -6.52 10.49 34.89
CA ASP A 672 -5.72 9.34 34.49
C ASP A 672 -4.24 9.74 34.31
N GLN A 673 -3.96 10.94 33.75
CA GLN A 673 -2.60 11.47 33.61
C GLN A 673 -1.93 11.84 34.95
N LEU A 674 -2.68 12.39 35.91
CA LEU A 674 -2.18 12.69 37.26
C LEU A 674 -1.88 11.42 38.07
N LEU A 675 -2.68 10.37 37.87
CA LEU A 675 -2.41 9.03 38.41
C LEU A 675 -1.13 8.43 37.85
N ASP A 676 -0.86 8.63 36.55
CA ASP A 676 0.33 8.10 35.87
C ASP A 676 1.66 8.73 36.34
N VAL A 677 1.63 9.92 36.95
CA VAL A 677 2.78 10.57 37.61
C VAL A 677 2.82 10.34 39.12
N GLU A 678 2.06 9.36 39.63
CA GLU A 678 1.99 8.96 41.04
C GLU A 678 1.47 10.06 41.98
N ILE A 679 0.59 10.94 41.50
CA ILE A 679 -0.19 11.84 42.37
C ILE A 679 -1.61 11.31 42.50
N PRO A 680 -1.91 10.53 43.57
CA PRO A 680 -3.25 10.05 43.80
C PRO A 680 -4.16 11.24 44.15
N LEU A 681 -5.03 11.64 43.22
CA LEU A 681 -6.15 12.52 43.52
C LEU A 681 -7.13 11.78 44.41
N SER A 682 -7.37 12.26 45.64
CA SER A 682 -8.39 11.71 46.54
C SER A 682 -9.78 11.77 45.89
N GLU A 683 -10.65 10.81 46.21
CA GLU A 683 -12.03 10.79 45.71
C GLU A 683 -12.75 12.11 46.01
N ASN A 684 -12.52 12.68 47.20
CA ASN A 684 -13.04 13.98 47.59
C ASN A 684 -12.60 15.11 46.65
N ARG A 685 -11.33 15.13 46.19
CA ARG A 685 -10.81 16.17 45.27
C ARG A 685 -11.39 16.01 43.85
N ARG A 686 -11.64 14.77 43.41
CA ARG A 686 -12.29 14.47 42.13
C ARG A 686 -13.75 14.91 42.13
N VAL A 687 -14.48 14.57 43.21
CA VAL A 687 -15.89 14.95 43.39
C VAL A 687 -16.02 16.46 43.57
N LEU A 688 -15.15 17.10 44.36
CA LEU A 688 -15.15 18.55 44.50
C LEU A 688 -14.92 19.27 43.17
N GLN A 689 -13.99 18.83 42.32
CA GLN A 689 -13.81 19.47 41.00
C GLN A 689 -15.01 19.27 40.08
N LEU A 690 -15.58 18.05 40.05
CA LEU A 690 -16.79 17.76 39.29
C LEU A 690 -17.97 18.64 39.74
N VAL A 691 -18.19 18.77 41.05
CA VAL A 691 -19.35 19.48 41.62
C VAL A 691 -19.17 21.00 41.59
N ARG A 692 -17.98 21.53 41.93
CA ARG A 692 -17.72 22.97 42.12
C ARG A 692 -17.76 23.77 40.81
N ARG A 693 -17.72 23.12 39.65
CA ARG A 693 -17.72 23.75 38.32
C ARG A 693 -18.88 23.31 37.42
N LEU A 694 -19.81 22.52 37.95
CA LEU A 694 -21.14 22.25 37.36
C LEU A 694 -22.22 23.21 37.88
N LEU A 695 -21.98 23.89 39.01
CA LEU A 695 -22.88 24.91 39.55
C LEU A 695 -22.51 26.30 38.98
N PRO A 696 -23.49 27.16 38.64
CA PRO A 696 -23.19 28.55 38.29
C PRO A 696 -22.65 29.31 39.51
N GLU A 697 -21.64 30.16 39.31
CA GLU A 697 -21.25 31.19 40.29
C GLU A 697 -22.37 32.20 40.49
#